data_AF-A0A1Y2EY55-F1
#
_entry.id   AF-A0A1Y2EY55-F1
#
_cell.length_a   1.000
_cell.length_b   1.000
_cell.length_c   1.000
_cell.angle_alpha   90.00
_cell.angle_beta   90.00
_cell.angle_gamma   90.00
#
_symmetry.space_group_name_H-M   'P 1'
#
loop_
_entity.id
_entity.type
_entity.pdbx_description
1 polymer ?
#
loop_
_entity_poly.entity_id
_entity_poly.type
_entity_poly.pdbx_seq_one_letter_code
_entity_poly.pdbx_strand_id
1 'polypeptide(L)'
;MSSLVRRLFASDYAPGTRPTWYFWHDPKTSDRDRRILFKLDCTILVFGCLSYWVKYLDSANLTNAYVTGLREDLNIKSNEYTWMFTYFTIGTALSQIPSNLILTKVPARIWLPGMEFLWGLLTLLLYRSTNAQYIYGLRFMIGFLEGSCFVGMQYILGSWYTKRELGKRTAIFACCAYAGSMFSGFMQVGIQAHMNGRYGLAGWRWLFIIDAILTFVVAGFGFAFFPGTPERPTTWYLSAEDKARCVERLREDGRREEVNLISWNLFKRVFVSWQFALLIPVWICWSNTVGKYSGTVFSLWLKADSPARWTTAQVNYIPTSVSGVNIISMLVTAWAIDLTGRRLTVILCCLTIQIFGTICLLAWNIPMALHFIANITASNDGPTSPIIMTWANILLAGDAQQRALTIAFMNTLGSAVSSIVNQYGYDTRTAPRFQKGIALSLAFVLLEVVGVVYIRYVELKTAGDREAQKHADLTESGEAKSIEDEKTDGEGLSLTPATFRRLLRELNGLQQSPPEGIRLAKEVFGDDGADLSNVKAWVQGPAETPFEGGFFKIRFQFTSEYPAAPPKCTFSTKIFHPNVNPDDGAICVNTLKKDWKPDMGIEHILIVIKCLLIHPNPASALHAEAGHLLLEDFASYAQRAKLMTSIHATPRSPPTEFGDVSSTTEAAPTEGKQALQPSTFSNTESASPADSAAVAGNKRSGSSSTATPSAGEGAEVKGKVVVKKVAAGAKKRGLKRL
;
A
#
# COMPACT_ATOMS: atom_id res chain seq x y z
N MET A 1 -0.05 18.82 -26.42
CA MET A 1 -0.39 17.38 -26.52
C MET A 1 0.70 16.46 -25.95
N SER A 2 1.98 16.64 -26.28
CA SER A 2 3.09 15.75 -25.88
C SER A 2 3.27 15.50 -24.37
N SER A 3 3.02 16.50 -23.51
CA SER A 3 3.16 16.36 -22.05
C SER A 3 2.15 15.39 -21.43
N LEU A 4 0.88 15.47 -21.82
CA LEU A 4 -0.19 14.61 -21.29
C LEU A 4 0.00 13.15 -21.72
N VAL A 5 0.38 12.90 -22.98
CA VAL A 5 0.70 11.55 -23.47
C VAL A 5 1.89 10.96 -22.71
N ARG A 6 2.95 11.75 -22.45
CA ARG A 6 4.09 11.31 -21.62
C ARG A 6 3.68 11.00 -20.17
N ARG A 7 2.68 11.69 -19.59
CA ARG A 7 2.13 11.38 -18.26
C ARG A 7 1.27 10.12 -18.25
N LEU A 8 0.40 9.90 -19.25
CA LEU A 8 -0.41 8.67 -19.37
C LEU A 8 0.46 7.40 -19.33
N PHE A 9 1.57 7.42 -20.09
CA PHE A 9 2.53 6.31 -20.19
C PHE A 9 3.74 6.41 -19.23
N ALA A 10 3.62 7.23 -18.18
CA ALA A 10 4.61 7.28 -17.11
C ALA A 10 4.64 5.96 -16.32
N SER A 11 5.80 5.66 -15.71
CA SER A 11 5.95 4.56 -14.77
C SER A 11 5.31 4.94 -13.43
N ASP A 12 4.65 3.99 -12.77
CA ASP A 12 4.15 4.14 -11.39
C ASP A 12 5.29 4.14 -10.35
N TYR A 13 6.54 3.83 -10.74
CA TYR A 13 7.72 3.92 -9.87
C TYR A 13 8.36 5.31 -9.92
N ALA A 14 8.68 5.85 -8.74
CA ALA A 14 9.56 7.00 -8.60
C ALA A 14 10.97 6.71 -9.17
N PRO A 15 11.74 7.74 -9.55
CA PRO A 15 13.13 7.58 -9.98
C PRO A 15 13.95 6.82 -8.92
N GLY A 16 14.66 5.77 -9.36
CA GLY A 16 15.52 4.95 -8.49
C GLY A 16 14.83 3.85 -7.67
N THR A 17 13.50 3.78 -7.57
CA THR A 17 12.80 2.82 -6.68
C THR A 17 12.36 1.51 -7.35
N ARG A 18 12.88 1.19 -8.55
CA ARG A 18 12.49 -0.02 -9.29
C ARG A 18 13.12 -1.28 -8.68
N PRO A 19 12.36 -2.39 -8.53
CA PRO A 19 12.93 -3.66 -8.10
C PRO A 19 13.83 -4.24 -9.20
N THR A 20 14.99 -4.78 -8.81
CA THR A 20 15.94 -5.42 -9.73
C THR A 20 15.61 -6.87 -10.05
N TRP A 21 14.86 -7.56 -9.18
CA TRP A 21 14.49 -8.97 -9.35
C TRP A 21 13.20 -9.36 -8.64
N TYR A 22 12.59 -10.47 -9.06
CA TYR A 22 11.41 -11.07 -8.45
C TYR A 22 11.79 -11.92 -7.23
N PHE A 23 11.81 -11.32 -6.05
CA PHE A 23 12.05 -12.03 -4.78
C PHE A 23 10.73 -12.61 -4.20
N TRP A 24 10.69 -13.91 -3.88
CA TRP A 24 9.49 -14.57 -3.31
C TRP A 24 9.13 -14.04 -1.91
N HIS A 25 10.13 -13.90 -1.04
CA HIS A 25 10.05 -13.18 0.24
C HIS A 25 10.85 -11.87 0.14
N ASP A 26 10.55 -10.88 1.00
CA ASP A 26 11.36 -9.67 1.11
C ASP A 26 12.77 -10.06 1.65
N PRO A 27 13.87 -9.56 1.08
CA PRO A 27 15.21 -9.81 1.63
C PRO A 27 15.33 -9.50 3.14
N LYS A 28 14.52 -8.57 3.65
CA LYS A 28 14.48 -8.17 5.07
C LYS A 28 13.60 -9.08 5.96
N THR A 29 12.89 -10.09 5.44
CA THR A 29 12.07 -10.99 6.27
C THR A 29 12.94 -11.93 7.11
N SER A 30 12.69 -11.98 8.43
CA SER A 30 13.36 -12.92 9.36
C SER A 30 13.11 -14.40 9.00
N ASP A 31 14.08 -15.27 9.24
CA ASP A 31 13.95 -16.71 8.96
C ASP A 31 12.83 -17.40 9.76
N ARG A 32 12.48 -16.88 10.95
CA ARG A 32 11.29 -17.34 11.69
C ARG A 32 10.02 -17.04 10.88
N ASP A 33 9.90 -15.83 10.35
CA ASP A 33 8.75 -15.39 9.55
C ASP A 33 8.70 -16.08 8.17
N ARG A 34 9.85 -16.41 7.57
CA ARG A 34 9.95 -17.25 6.36
C ARG A 34 9.42 -18.66 6.60
N ARG A 35 9.83 -19.32 7.70
CA ARG A 35 9.32 -20.66 8.08
C ARG A 35 7.82 -20.66 8.36
N ILE A 36 7.30 -19.61 9.02
CA ILE A 36 5.86 -19.44 9.25
C ILE A 36 5.12 -19.24 7.91
N LEU A 37 5.64 -18.38 7.02
CA LEU A 37 5.06 -18.21 5.68
C LEU A 37 5.01 -19.52 4.90
N PHE A 38 6.07 -20.31 4.91
CA PHE A 38 6.10 -21.61 4.24
C PHE A 38 5.01 -22.57 4.77
N LYS A 39 4.79 -22.65 6.09
CA LYS A 39 3.67 -23.42 6.68
C LYS A 39 2.30 -22.94 6.20
N LEU A 40 2.11 -21.62 6.06
CA LEU A 40 0.86 -21.02 5.57
C LEU A 40 0.69 -21.27 4.07
N ASP A 41 1.74 -21.14 3.26
CA ASP A 41 1.72 -21.42 1.83
C ASP A 41 1.35 -22.89 1.58
N CYS A 42 2.01 -23.83 2.27
CA CYS A 42 1.76 -25.27 2.16
C CYS A 42 0.36 -25.73 2.60
N THR A 43 -0.45 -24.89 3.24
CA THR A 43 -1.82 -25.25 3.68
C THR A 43 -2.89 -24.33 3.11
N ILE A 44 -2.79 -23.02 3.30
CA ILE A 44 -3.72 -22.02 2.77
C ILE A 44 -3.59 -21.92 1.24
N LEU A 45 -2.39 -21.65 0.73
CA LEU A 45 -2.20 -21.43 -0.70
C LEU A 45 -2.39 -22.74 -1.48
N VAL A 46 -1.85 -23.86 -1.02
CA VAL A 46 -2.06 -25.18 -1.64
C VAL A 46 -3.55 -25.56 -1.67
N PHE A 47 -4.30 -25.42 -0.58
CA PHE A 47 -5.75 -25.70 -0.61
C PHE A 47 -6.48 -24.76 -1.57
N GLY A 48 -6.23 -23.45 -1.53
CA GLY A 48 -6.87 -22.49 -2.43
C GLY A 48 -6.57 -22.77 -3.90
N CYS A 49 -5.31 -23.09 -4.22
CA CYS A 49 -4.89 -23.47 -5.56
C CYS A 49 -5.56 -24.76 -6.04
N LEU A 50 -5.65 -25.80 -5.19
CA LEU A 50 -6.32 -27.06 -5.53
C LEU A 50 -7.84 -26.88 -5.69
N SER A 51 -8.50 -26.18 -4.77
CA SER A 51 -9.94 -25.89 -4.81
C SER A 51 -10.33 -25.11 -6.06
N TYR A 52 -9.53 -24.09 -6.42
CA TYR A 52 -9.78 -23.27 -7.60
C TYR A 52 -9.40 -23.98 -8.91
N TRP A 53 -8.44 -24.90 -8.87
CA TRP A 53 -8.13 -25.81 -9.98
C TRP A 53 -9.28 -26.79 -10.23
N VAL A 54 -9.80 -27.46 -9.19
CA VAL A 54 -10.99 -28.33 -9.26
C VAL A 54 -12.20 -27.56 -9.78
N LYS A 55 -12.52 -26.39 -9.21
CA LYS A 55 -13.64 -25.56 -9.66
C LYS A 55 -13.63 -25.26 -11.18
N TYR A 56 -12.46 -24.97 -11.75
CA TYR A 56 -12.33 -24.72 -13.19
C TYR A 56 -12.26 -26.01 -14.04
N LEU A 57 -12.10 -27.16 -13.40
CA LEU A 57 -12.29 -28.51 -13.93
C LEU A 57 -13.80 -28.82 -14.04
N ASP A 58 -14.57 -28.76 -12.93
CA ASP A 58 -16.05 -28.90 -12.86
C ASP A 58 -16.76 -28.00 -13.90
N SER A 59 -16.25 -26.77 -14.06
CA SER A 59 -16.73 -25.78 -15.03
C SER A 59 -16.46 -26.18 -16.49
N ALA A 60 -15.23 -26.62 -16.81
CA ALA A 60 -14.85 -27.01 -18.17
C ALA A 60 -15.46 -28.36 -18.61
N ASN A 61 -15.78 -29.23 -17.65
CA ASN A 61 -16.32 -30.56 -17.92
C ASN A 61 -17.66 -30.54 -18.67
N LEU A 62 -18.49 -29.48 -18.54
CA LEU A 62 -19.73 -29.37 -19.32
C LEU A 62 -19.46 -29.25 -20.82
N THR A 63 -18.50 -28.41 -21.21
CA THR A 63 -18.09 -28.18 -22.60
C THR A 63 -17.52 -29.46 -23.21
N ASN A 64 -16.61 -30.10 -22.47
CA ASN A 64 -15.94 -31.32 -22.91
C ASN A 64 -16.93 -32.51 -23.00
N ALA A 65 -17.88 -32.61 -22.07
CA ALA A 65 -18.99 -33.58 -22.13
C ALA A 65 -19.89 -33.34 -23.36
N TYR A 66 -20.27 -32.09 -23.64
CA TYR A 66 -21.12 -31.70 -24.78
C TYR A 66 -20.47 -31.99 -26.15
N VAL A 67 -19.15 -31.90 -26.23
CA VAL A 67 -18.37 -32.31 -27.41
C VAL A 67 -18.37 -33.83 -27.62
N THR A 68 -18.32 -34.61 -26.52
CA THR A 68 -17.92 -36.04 -26.56
C THR A 68 -19.06 -37.06 -26.49
N GLY A 69 -20.29 -36.64 -26.18
CA GLY A 69 -21.47 -37.52 -26.24
C GLY A 69 -22.69 -37.04 -25.45
N LEU A 70 -22.56 -36.07 -24.54
CA LEU A 70 -23.67 -35.58 -23.71
C LEU A 70 -24.84 -35.01 -24.55
N ARG A 71 -24.54 -34.39 -25.70
CA ARG A 71 -25.55 -33.86 -26.62
C ARG A 71 -26.35 -34.98 -27.25
N GLU A 72 -25.65 -36.01 -27.70
CA GLU A 72 -26.17 -37.15 -28.43
C GLU A 72 -26.96 -38.09 -27.50
N ASP A 73 -26.42 -38.44 -26.32
CA ASP A 73 -27.06 -39.31 -25.30
C ASP A 73 -28.37 -38.75 -24.74
N LEU A 74 -28.46 -37.42 -24.57
CA LEU A 74 -29.60 -36.74 -23.95
C LEU A 74 -30.47 -35.98 -24.97
N ASN A 75 -30.21 -36.14 -26.27
CA ASN A 75 -30.88 -35.44 -27.38
C ASN A 75 -31.02 -33.91 -27.16
N ILE A 76 -29.94 -33.27 -26.70
CA ILE A 76 -29.93 -31.87 -26.29
C ILE A 76 -30.15 -30.96 -27.49
N LYS A 77 -31.24 -30.20 -27.47
CA LYS A 77 -31.58 -29.19 -28.49
C LYS A 77 -30.63 -28.01 -28.31
N SER A 78 -30.16 -27.42 -29.41
CA SER A 78 -28.96 -26.55 -29.41
C SER A 78 -28.95 -25.47 -28.29
N ASN A 79 -30.06 -24.76 -28.07
CA ASN A 79 -30.14 -23.68 -27.08
C ASN A 79 -30.05 -24.16 -25.61
N GLU A 80 -30.35 -25.43 -25.34
CA GLU A 80 -30.39 -26.01 -23.99
C GLU A 80 -29.01 -26.04 -23.34
N TYR A 81 -27.94 -26.24 -24.13
CA TYR A 81 -26.55 -26.10 -23.65
C TYR A 81 -26.27 -24.71 -23.06
N THR A 82 -26.72 -23.65 -23.75
CA THR A 82 -26.51 -22.27 -23.30
C THR A 82 -27.29 -21.98 -22.02
N TRP A 83 -28.50 -22.56 -21.85
CA TRP A 83 -29.24 -22.50 -20.59
C TRP A 83 -28.51 -23.18 -19.42
N MET A 84 -27.83 -24.31 -19.62
CA MET A 84 -27.06 -24.98 -18.56
C MET A 84 -25.98 -24.07 -17.97
N PHE A 85 -25.31 -23.27 -18.82
CA PHE A 85 -24.36 -22.26 -18.39
C PHE A 85 -25.06 -21.09 -17.69
N THR A 86 -26.15 -20.57 -18.26
CA THR A 86 -26.93 -19.45 -17.68
C THR A 86 -27.42 -19.75 -16.26
N TYR A 87 -27.99 -20.94 -16.00
CA TYR A 87 -28.44 -21.33 -14.65
C TYR A 87 -27.28 -21.41 -13.63
N PHE A 88 -26.14 -21.94 -14.05
CA PHE A 88 -24.91 -21.95 -13.23
C PHE A 88 -24.41 -20.54 -12.90
N THR A 89 -24.40 -19.63 -13.88
CA THR A 89 -24.00 -18.23 -13.67
C THR A 89 -24.93 -17.50 -12.71
N ILE A 90 -26.26 -17.74 -12.80
CA ILE A 90 -27.24 -17.16 -11.87
C ILE A 90 -27.01 -17.66 -10.44
N GLY A 91 -26.84 -18.98 -10.24
CA GLY A 91 -26.51 -19.53 -8.92
C GLY A 91 -25.24 -18.93 -8.33
N THR A 92 -24.19 -18.83 -9.16
CA THR A 92 -22.90 -18.23 -8.78
C THR A 92 -23.03 -16.76 -8.38
N ALA A 93 -23.79 -15.96 -9.14
CA ALA A 93 -24.00 -14.55 -8.84
C ALA A 93 -24.82 -14.33 -7.55
N LEU A 94 -25.84 -15.16 -7.31
CA LEU A 94 -26.64 -15.09 -6.08
C LEU A 94 -25.88 -15.54 -4.82
N SER A 95 -24.83 -16.36 -4.97
CA SER A 95 -24.06 -16.92 -3.85
C SER A 95 -22.96 -16.01 -3.30
N GLN A 96 -22.30 -15.22 -4.16
CA GLN A 96 -21.13 -14.41 -3.78
C GLN A 96 -21.38 -13.48 -2.60
N ILE A 97 -22.55 -12.82 -2.54
CA ILE A 97 -22.88 -11.87 -1.47
C ILE A 97 -23.29 -12.60 -0.16
N PRO A 98 -24.26 -13.54 -0.15
CA PRO A 98 -24.60 -14.28 1.07
C PRO A 98 -23.44 -15.10 1.65
N SER A 99 -22.64 -15.78 0.82
CA SER A 99 -21.53 -16.59 1.32
C SER A 99 -20.46 -15.73 2.02
N ASN A 100 -20.20 -14.52 1.53
CA ASN A 100 -19.28 -13.59 2.18
C ASN A 100 -19.79 -13.15 3.57
N LEU A 101 -21.10 -12.87 3.67
CA LEU A 101 -21.74 -12.57 4.96
C LEU A 101 -21.73 -13.77 5.92
N ILE A 102 -21.90 -15.00 5.42
CA ILE A 102 -21.88 -16.23 6.25
C ILE A 102 -20.48 -16.49 6.82
N LEU A 103 -19.40 -16.21 6.07
CA LEU A 103 -18.02 -16.34 6.54
C LEU A 103 -17.68 -15.47 7.76
N THR A 104 -18.42 -14.38 8.00
CA THR A 104 -18.27 -13.57 9.22
C THR A 104 -18.83 -14.23 10.48
N LYS A 105 -19.63 -15.30 10.35
CA LYS A 105 -20.32 -15.99 11.45
C LYS A 105 -19.91 -17.46 11.58
N VAL A 106 -19.72 -18.15 10.46
CA VAL A 106 -19.37 -19.57 10.39
C VAL A 106 -17.86 -19.70 10.15
N PRO A 107 -17.11 -20.50 10.93
CA PRO A 107 -15.68 -20.69 10.71
C PRO A 107 -15.37 -21.17 9.29
N ALA A 108 -14.52 -20.43 8.56
CA ALA A 108 -14.17 -20.71 7.17
C ALA A 108 -13.61 -22.13 6.94
N ARG A 109 -12.97 -22.74 7.95
CA ARG A 109 -12.50 -24.13 7.96
C ARG A 109 -13.63 -25.17 7.79
N ILE A 110 -14.84 -24.86 8.23
CA ILE A 110 -16.00 -25.74 8.05
C ILE A 110 -16.78 -25.30 6.82
N TRP A 111 -16.92 -23.99 6.60
CA TRP A 111 -17.71 -23.45 5.49
C TRP A 111 -17.12 -23.80 4.12
N LEU A 112 -15.84 -23.48 3.85
CA LEU A 112 -15.29 -23.63 2.49
C LEU A 112 -15.15 -25.10 2.04
N PRO A 113 -14.53 -26.01 2.83
CA PRO A 113 -14.49 -27.43 2.47
C PRO A 113 -15.87 -28.10 2.52
N GLY A 114 -16.81 -27.55 3.31
CA GLY A 114 -18.21 -27.99 3.34
C GLY A 114 -18.98 -27.65 2.07
N MET A 115 -18.82 -26.43 1.54
CA MET A 115 -19.40 -26.07 0.24
C MET A 115 -18.78 -26.90 -0.89
N GLU A 116 -17.47 -27.16 -0.82
CA GLU A 116 -16.73 -27.97 -1.79
C GLU A 116 -17.17 -29.43 -1.81
N PHE A 117 -17.29 -30.07 -0.64
CA PHE A 117 -17.87 -31.41 -0.54
C PHE A 117 -19.31 -31.47 -1.06
N LEU A 118 -20.12 -30.45 -0.76
CA LEU A 118 -21.52 -30.40 -1.23
C LEU A 118 -21.60 -30.18 -2.75
N TRP A 119 -20.75 -29.36 -3.38
CA TRP A 119 -20.79 -29.21 -4.83
C TRP A 119 -20.25 -30.45 -5.54
N GLY A 120 -19.18 -31.07 -5.05
CA GLY A 120 -18.69 -32.35 -5.56
C GLY A 120 -19.75 -33.46 -5.51
N LEU A 121 -20.58 -33.50 -4.46
CA LEU A 121 -21.71 -34.42 -4.38
C LEU A 121 -22.80 -34.13 -5.43
N LEU A 122 -23.06 -32.86 -5.76
CA LEU A 122 -23.99 -32.51 -6.84
C LEU A 122 -23.39 -32.72 -8.24
N THR A 123 -22.09 -32.51 -8.42
CA THR A 123 -21.35 -32.85 -9.64
C THR A 123 -21.43 -34.36 -9.89
N LEU A 124 -21.29 -35.19 -8.86
CA LEU A 124 -21.52 -36.64 -8.96
C LEU A 124 -22.94 -36.95 -9.47
N LEU A 125 -23.98 -36.26 -8.99
CA LEU A 125 -25.35 -36.48 -9.47
C LEU A 125 -25.55 -36.18 -10.97
N LEU A 126 -24.68 -35.38 -11.61
CA LEU A 126 -24.72 -35.16 -13.05
C LEU A 126 -24.49 -36.44 -13.87
N TYR A 127 -23.68 -37.40 -13.40
CA TYR A 127 -23.44 -38.65 -14.17
C TYR A 127 -24.74 -39.43 -14.41
N ARG A 128 -25.70 -39.34 -13.48
CA ARG A 128 -26.98 -40.07 -13.52
C ARG A 128 -28.10 -39.29 -14.22
N SER A 129 -27.83 -38.08 -14.70
CA SER A 129 -28.83 -37.28 -15.41
C SER A 129 -29.36 -37.98 -16.68
N THR A 130 -30.66 -37.77 -16.94
CA THR A 130 -31.42 -38.37 -18.05
C THR A 130 -32.18 -37.34 -18.89
N ASN A 131 -32.34 -36.11 -18.41
CA ASN A 131 -33.00 -35.00 -19.10
C ASN A 131 -32.23 -33.70 -18.86
N ALA A 132 -32.18 -32.81 -19.84
CA ALA A 132 -31.55 -31.49 -19.71
C ALA A 132 -32.10 -30.65 -18.54
N GLN A 133 -33.39 -30.80 -18.21
CA GLN A 133 -34.04 -30.10 -17.10
C GLN A 133 -33.42 -30.42 -15.72
N TYR A 134 -33.01 -31.67 -15.48
CA TYR A 134 -32.33 -32.03 -14.22
C TYR A 134 -30.92 -31.40 -14.17
N ILE A 135 -30.26 -31.27 -15.31
CA ILE A 135 -28.95 -30.60 -15.40
C ILE A 135 -29.09 -29.09 -15.09
N TYR A 136 -30.18 -28.42 -15.50
CA TYR A 136 -30.42 -27.01 -15.12
C TYR A 136 -30.49 -26.82 -13.59
N GLY A 137 -31.27 -27.66 -12.90
CA GLY A 137 -31.42 -27.60 -11.45
C GLY A 137 -30.11 -27.89 -10.72
N LEU A 138 -29.40 -28.95 -11.12
CA LEU A 138 -28.08 -29.27 -10.57
C LEU A 138 -27.07 -28.16 -10.85
N ARG A 139 -27.00 -27.61 -12.07
CA ARG A 139 -26.08 -26.52 -12.44
C ARG A 139 -26.34 -25.24 -11.63
N PHE A 140 -27.59 -24.88 -11.37
CA PHE A 140 -27.93 -23.77 -10.48
C PHE A 140 -27.41 -24.02 -9.05
N MET A 141 -27.65 -25.21 -8.48
CA MET A 141 -27.22 -25.55 -7.12
C MET A 141 -25.70 -25.66 -6.99
N ILE A 142 -25.02 -26.27 -7.97
CA ILE A 142 -23.55 -26.33 -8.05
C ILE A 142 -22.96 -24.92 -8.08
N GLY A 143 -23.43 -24.05 -8.99
CA GLY A 143 -22.99 -22.65 -9.06
C GLY A 143 -23.24 -21.88 -7.75
N PHE A 144 -24.38 -22.15 -7.09
CA PHE A 144 -24.70 -21.54 -5.79
C PHE A 144 -23.76 -21.99 -4.66
N LEU A 145 -23.18 -23.19 -4.71
CA LEU A 145 -22.17 -23.63 -3.75
C LEU A 145 -20.78 -23.11 -4.14
N GLU A 146 -20.41 -23.24 -5.42
CA GLU A 146 -19.13 -22.77 -5.98
C GLU A 146 -18.89 -21.26 -5.86
N GLY A 147 -19.95 -20.44 -5.77
CA GLY A 147 -19.84 -18.99 -5.57
C GLY A 147 -19.11 -18.61 -4.27
N SER A 148 -19.08 -19.52 -3.29
CA SER A 148 -18.33 -19.36 -2.04
C SER A 148 -16.81 -19.40 -2.20
N CYS A 149 -16.30 -20.25 -3.09
CA CYS A 149 -14.87 -20.60 -3.20
C CYS A 149 -13.99 -19.36 -3.45
N PHE A 150 -14.26 -18.62 -4.53
CA PHE A 150 -13.43 -17.48 -4.92
C PHE A 150 -13.43 -16.38 -3.86
N VAL A 151 -14.61 -15.94 -3.42
CA VAL A 151 -14.74 -14.83 -2.45
C VAL A 151 -14.16 -15.23 -1.09
N GLY A 152 -14.46 -16.44 -0.63
CA GLY A 152 -13.94 -16.97 0.63
C GLY A 152 -12.42 -17.18 0.62
N MET A 153 -11.85 -17.66 -0.49
CA MET A 153 -10.40 -17.81 -0.58
C MET A 153 -9.69 -16.46 -0.62
N GLN A 154 -10.21 -15.47 -1.38
CA GLN A 154 -9.65 -14.10 -1.36
C GLN A 154 -9.77 -13.45 0.02
N TYR A 155 -10.86 -13.67 0.76
CA TYR A 155 -10.98 -13.23 2.16
C TYR A 155 -9.90 -13.86 3.04
N ILE A 156 -9.71 -15.18 3.01
CA ILE A 156 -8.71 -15.86 3.85
C ILE A 156 -7.27 -15.51 3.45
N LEU A 157 -6.96 -15.36 2.16
CA LEU A 157 -5.68 -14.79 1.73
C LEU A 157 -5.49 -13.35 2.28
N GLY A 158 -6.57 -12.56 2.28
CA GLY A 158 -6.63 -11.21 2.86
C GLY A 158 -6.48 -11.17 4.39
N SER A 159 -6.92 -12.17 5.13
CA SER A 159 -6.73 -12.20 6.59
C SER A 159 -5.36 -12.74 7.01
N TRP A 160 -4.66 -13.58 6.22
CA TRP A 160 -3.38 -14.18 6.63
C TRP A 160 -2.10 -13.54 6.07
N TYR A 161 -2.14 -12.85 4.91
CA TYR A 161 -0.92 -12.36 4.24
C TYR A 161 -0.84 -10.83 4.18
N THR A 162 0.35 -10.27 4.43
CA THR A 162 0.61 -8.80 4.41
C THR A 162 0.49 -8.21 3.00
N LYS A 163 0.43 -6.87 2.87
CA LYS A 163 0.17 -6.20 1.57
C LYS A 163 1.24 -6.55 0.52
N ARG A 164 2.47 -6.80 0.96
CA ARG A 164 3.62 -7.18 0.11
C ARG A 164 3.61 -8.66 -0.30
N GLU A 165 2.95 -9.50 0.48
CA GLU A 165 2.91 -10.96 0.30
C GLU A 165 1.71 -11.41 -0.56
N LEU A 166 0.59 -10.70 -0.46
CA LEU A 166 -0.71 -11.08 -1.03
C LEU A 166 -0.71 -11.16 -2.57
N GLY A 167 -0.20 -10.13 -3.26
CA GLY A 167 -0.34 -10.01 -4.72
C GLY A 167 0.22 -11.21 -5.52
N LYS A 168 1.38 -11.73 -5.10
CA LYS A 168 2.02 -12.90 -5.72
C LYS A 168 1.21 -14.19 -5.52
N ARG A 169 0.59 -14.32 -4.35
CA ARG A 169 -0.26 -15.47 -3.95
C ARG A 169 -1.59 -15.44 -4.70
N THR A 170 -2.22 -14.27 -4.80
CA THR A 170 -3.42 -14.04 -5.63
C THR A 170 -3.15 -14.31 -7.11
N ALA A 171 -1.96 -13.98 -7.64
CA ALA A 171 -1.60 -14.28 -9.03
C ALA A 171 -1.41 -15.78 -9.30
N ILE A 172 -0.74 -16.52 -8.41
CA ILE A 172 -0.60 -17.98 -8.52
C ILE A 172 -1.95 -18.68 -8.36
N PHE A 173 -2.78 -18.23 -7.43
CA PHE A 173 -4.17 -18.68 -7.31
C PHE A 173 -4.94 -18.46 -8.63
N ALA A 174 -4.80 -17.30 -9.28
CA ALA A 174 -5.42 -17.05 -10.59
C ALA A 174 -4.89 -17.98 -11.71
N CYS A 175 -3.62 -18.40 -11.69
CA CYS A 175 -3.07 -19.37 -12.64
C CYS A 175 -3.77 -20.74 -12.56
N CYS A 176 -4.20 -21.14 -11.36
CA CYS A 176 -4.83 -22.45 -11.13
C CYS A 176 -6.15 -22.64 -11.88
N ALA A 177 -6.91 -21.57 -12.12
CA ALA A 177 -8.13 -21.63 -12.96
C ALA A 177 -7.82 -22.13 -14.37
N TYR A 178 -6.86 -21.48 -15.04
CA TYR A 178 -6.44 -21.85 -16.39
C TYR A 178 -5.83 -23.25 -16.41
N ALA A 179 -5.07 -23.65 -15.38
CA ALA A 179 -4.53 -25.00 -15.26
C ALA A 179 -5.62 -26.07 -15.08
N GLY A 180 -6.72 -25.77 -14.38
CA GLY A 180 -7.87 -26.66 -14.20
C GLY A 180 -8.62 -26.91 -15.50
N SER A 181 -8.96 -25.83 -16.22
CA SER A 181 -9.58 -25.93 -17.54
C SER A 181 -8.67 -26.61 -18.57
N MET A 182 -7.35 -26.39 -18.51
CA MET A 182 -6.38 -27.08 -19.36
C MET A 182 -6.36 -28.59 -19.09
N PHE A 183 -6.37 -28.99 -17.81
CA PHE A 183 -6.33 -30.40 -17.41
C PHE A 183 -7.63 -31.16 -17.76
N SER A 184 -8.80 -30.53 -17.57
CA SER A 184 -10.11 -31.11 -17.95
C SER A 184 -10.13 -31.63 -19.39
N GLY A 185 -9.59 -30.87 -20.34
CA GLY A 185 -9.51 -31.29 -21.75
C GLY A 185 -8.68 -32.56 -21.95
N PHE A 186 -7.48 -32.63 -21.38
CA PHE A 186 -6.63 -33.82 -21.45
C PHE A 186 -7.24 -35.03 -20.71
N MET A 187 -7.85 -34.80 -19.54
CA MET A 187 -8.52 -35.85 -18.77
C MET A 187 -9.66 -36.47 -19.56
N GLN A 188 -10.49 -35.66 -20.23
CA GLN A 188 -11.59 -36.20 -21.04
C GLN A 188 -11.10 -37.00 -22.26
N VAL A 189 -9.95 -36.66 -22.85
CA VAL A 189 -9.32 -37.50 -23.89
C VAL A 189 -8.90 -38.86 -23.33
N GLY A 190 -8.25 -38.89 -22.16
CA GLY A 190 -7.84 -40.13 -21.49
C GLY A 190 -9.03 -41.03 -21.13
N ILE A 191 -10.10 -40.45 -20.61
CA ILE A 191 -11.35 -41.13 -20.26
C ILE A 191 -12.04 -41.68 -21.52
N GLN A 192 -12.17 -40.88 -22.58
CA GLN A 192 -12.83 -41.30 -23.82
C GLN A 192 -12.09 -42.47 -24.50
N ALA A 193 -10.75 -42.52 -24.38
CA ALA A 193 -9.94 -43.59 -24.96
C ALA A 193 -9.98 -44.92 -24.17
N HIS A 194 -10.12 -44.89 -22.84
CA HIS A 194 -9.94 -46.09 -21.99
C HIS A 194 -11.14 -46.48 -21.11
N MET A 195 -12.18 -45.63 -21.04
CA MET A 195 -13.31 -45.80 -20.13
C MET A 195 -14.68 -45.62 -20.79
N ASN A 196 -14.76 -45.14 -22.04
CA ASN A 196 -16.03 -45.07 -22.75
C ASN A 196 -16.65 -46.47 -22.95
N GLY A 197 -17.91 -46.65 -22.53
CA GLY A 197 -18.60 -47.94 -22.52
C GLY A 197 -18.22 -48.86 -21.35
N ARG A 198 -17.20 -48.53 -20.55
CA ARG A 198 -16.77 -49.36 -19.41
C ARG A 198 -17.85 -49.35 -18.32
N TYR A 199 -18.24 -50.54 -17.87
CA TYR A 199 -19.42 -50.78 -17.01
C TYR A 199 -20.74 -50.22 -17.58
N GLY A 200 -20.86 -50.10 -18.91
CA GLY A 200 -22.07 -49.59 -19.57
C GLY A 200 -22.28 -48.07 -19.46
N LEU A 201 -21.27 -47.32 -18.98
CA LEU A 201 -21.32 -45.86 -18.88
C LEU A 201 -20.57 -45.18 -20.03
N ALA A 202 -21.18 -44.17 -20.65
CA ALA A 202 -20.54 -43.31 -21.64
C ALA A 202 -19.38 -42.51 -21.02
N GLY A 203 -18.37 -42.16 -21.81
CA GLY A 203 -17.16 -41.45 -21.34
C GLY A 203 -17.46 -40.13 -20.61
N TRP A 204 -18.46 -39.37 -21.06
CA TRP A 204 -18.88 -38.14 -20.37
C TRP A 204 -19.47 -38.38 -18.96
N ARG A 205 -20.05 -39.56 -18.68
CA ARG A 205 -20.52 -39.91 -17.33
C ARG A 205 -19.35 -40.22 -16.40
N TRP A 206 -18.31 -40.88 -16.93
CA TRP A 206 -17.05 -41.11 -16.20
C TRP A 206 -16.32 -39.82 -15.85
N LEU A 207 -16.41 -38.79 -16.70
CA LEU A 207 -15.87 -37.45 -16.43
C LEU A 207 -16.37 -36.91 -15.08
N PHE A 208 -17.69 -36.77 -14.90
CA PHE A 208 -18.29 -36.25 -13.67
C PHE A 208 -18.07 -37.14 -12.43
N ILE A 209 -17.82 -38.44 -12.61
CA ILE A 209 -17.48 -39.36 -11.50
C ILE A 209 -16.05 -39.11 -11.02
N ILE A 210 -15.09 -39.03 -11.94
CA ILE A 210 -13.66 -38.81 -11.62
C ILE A 210 -13.45 -37.41 -11.05
N ASP A 211 -14.14 -36.42 -11.62
CA ASP A 211 -14.20 -35.03 -11.16
C ASP A 211 -14.60 -34.95 -9.68
N ALA A 212 -15.79 -35.48 -9.33
CA ALA A 212 -16.28 -35.49 -7.96
C ALA A 212 -15.35 -36.22 -6.97
N ILE A 213 -14.63 -37.27 -7.39
CA ILE A 213 -13.63 -37.95 -6.57
C ILE A 213 -12.44 -37.01 -6.26
N LEU A 214 -11.97 -36.24 -7.25
CA LEU A 214 -10.92 -35.22 -7.03
C LEU A 214 -11.43 -34.13 -6.07
N THR A 215 -12.67 -33.65 -6.26
CA THR A 215 -13.31 -32.66 -5.38
C THR A 215 -13.41 -33.15 -3.93
N PHE A 216 -13.78 -34.42 -3.70
CA PHE A 216 -13.82 -35.01 -2.36
C PHE A 216 -12.44 -35.13 -1.70
N VAL A 217 -11.37 -35.42 -2.47
CA VAL A 217 -10.00 -35.45 -1.95
C VAL A 217 -9.53 -34.05 -1.54
N VAL A 218 -9.84 -33.02 -2.33
CA VAL A 218 -9.50 -31.62 -2.00
C VAL A 218 -10.30 -31.11 -0.79
N ALA A 219 -11.61 -31.40 -0.72
CA ALA A 219 -12.43 -31.09 0.46
C ALA A 219 -11.89 -31.76 1.72
N GLY A 220 -11.49 -33.05 1.63
CA GLY A 220 -10.87 -33.79 2.73
C GLY A 220 -9.56 -33.16 3.22
N PHE A 221 -8.69 -32.75 2.30
CA PHE A 221 -7.48 -31.97 2.62
C PHE A 221 -7.84 -30.63 3.30
N GLY A 222 -8.87 -29.94 2.82
CA GLY A 222 -9.41 -28.72 3.44
C GLY A 222 -9.81 -28.92 4.90
N PHE A 223 -10.65 -29.91 5.20
CA PHE A 223 -11.08 -30.19 6.59
C PHE A 223 -9.91 -30.52 7.54
N ALA A 224 -8.87 -31.20 7.04
CA ALA A 224 -7.73 -31.65 7.82
C ALA A 224 -6.66 -30.55 8.06
N PHE A 225 -6.39 -29.70 7.05
CA PHE A 225 -5.25 -28.78 7.06
C PHE A 225 -5.61 -27.29 7.02
N PHE A 226 -6.82 -26.89 6.59
CA PHE A 226 -7.14 -25.47 6.41
C PHE A 226 -7.33 -24.74 7.75
N PRO A 227 -6.67 -23.59 8.00
CA PRO A 227 -6.64 -22.99 9.33
C PRO A 227 -7.90 -22.23 9.76
N GLY A 228 -8.75 -21.81 8.81
CA GLY A 228 -9.80 -20.82 9.09
C GLY A 228 -9.23 -19.39 9.18
N THR A 229 -9.78 -18.55 10.04
CA THR A 229 -9.34 -17.16 10.24
C THR A 229 -8.26 -17.02 11.34
N PRO A 230 -7.42 -15.95 11.32
CA PRO A 230 -6.38 -15.74 12.33
C PRO A 230 -6.89 -15.58 13.77
N GLU A 231 -8.16 -15.22 13.96
CA GLU A 231 -8.80 -15.12 15.27
C GLU A 231 -9.18 -16.47 15.89
N ARG A 232 -9.40 -17.51 15.07
CA ARG A 232 -9.81 -18.86 15.52
C ARG A 232 -9.00 -20.00 14.87
N PRO A 233 -7.65 -19.96 14.93
CA PRO A 233 -6.78 -20.90 14.22
C PRO A 233 -6.71 -22.27 14.94
N THR A 234 -7.66 -23.15 14.63
CA THR A 234 -7.82 -24.49 15.21
C THR A 234 -6.87 -25.55 14.62
N THR A 235 -5.64 -25.15 14.26
CA THR A 235 -4.63 -26.00 13.64
C THR A 235 -3.68 -26.66 14.64
N TRP A 236 -3.23 -27.86 14.31
CA TRP A 236 -2.29 -28.67 15.09
C TRP A 236 -0.82 -28.47 14.69
N TYR A 237 -0.54 -28.03 13.45
CA TYR A 237 0.81 -27.88 12.89
C TYR A 237 1.45 -26.48 13.12
N LEU A 238 0.70 -25.54 13.70
CA LEU A 238 1.17 -24.19 14.07
C LEU A 238 1.20 -24.05 15.59
N SER A 239 2.34 -23.65 16.13
CA SER A 239 2.51 -23.36 17.57
C SER A 239 1.65 -22.16 17.99
N ALA A 240 1.34 -22.05 19.28
CA ALA A 240 0.69 -20.87 19.86
C ALA A 240 1.51 -19.59 19.59
N GLU A 241 2.84 -19.66 19.66
CA GLU A 241 3.72 -18.54 19.31
C GLU A 241 3.67 -18.18 17.82
N ASP A 242 3.66 -19.19 16.92
CA ASP A 242 3.58 -18.95 15.47
C ASP A 242 2.28 -18.22 15.14
N LYS A 243 1.16 -18.62 15.77
CA LYS A 243 -0.16 -17.98 15.64
C LYS A 243 -0.14 -16.53 16.16
N ALA A 244 0.48 -16.29 17.32
CA ALA A 244 0.64 -14.94 17.86
C ALA A 244 1.48 -14.05 16.93
N ARG A 245 2.58 -14.57 16.36
CA ARG A 245 3.42 -13.83 15.40
C ARG A 245 2.68 -13.50 14.10
N CYS A 246 1.79 -14.37 13.60
CA CYS A 246 0.93 -14.06 12.47
C CYS A 246 0.01 -12.86 12.75
N VAL A 247 -0.67 -12.85 13.91
CA VAL A 247 -1.55 -11.75 14.31
C VAL A 247 -0.76 -10.44 14.47
N GLU A 248 0.45 -10.49 15.04
CA GLU A 248 1.26 -9.29 15.21
C GLU A 248 1.74 -8.70 13.87
N ARG A 249 2.13 -9.54 12.90
CA ARG A 249 2.49 -9.08 11.54
C ARG A 249 1.35 -8.39 10.79
N LEU A 250 0.11 -8.75 11.09
CA LEU A 250 -1.08 -8.10 10.51
C LEU A 250 -1.35 -6.74 11.16
N ARG A 251 -1.03 -6.59 12.45
CA ARG A 251 -1.03 -5.30 13.17
C ARG A 251 0.11 -4.40 12.67
N GLU A 252 1.30 -4.94 12.44
CA GLU A 252 2.45 -4.24 11.82
C GLU A 252 2.10 -3.70 10.42
N ASP A 253 1.35 -4.45 9.60
CA ASP A 253 0.80 -3.99 8.31
C ASP A 253 -0.42 -3.04 8.47
N GLY A 254 -0.74 -2.57 9.69
CA GLY A 254 -1.82 -1.62 9.95
C GLY A 254 -3.23 -2.13 9.61
N ARG A 255 -3.44 -3.45 9.53
CA ARG A 255 -4.76 -4.04 9.21
C ARG A 255 -5.60 -4.18 10.48
N ARG A 256 -6.30 -3.11 10.85
CA ARG A 256 -7.49 -3.26 11.68
C ARG A 256 -8.64 -3.76 10.80
N GLU A 257 -9.16 -4.96 11.08
CA GLU A 257 -10.48 -5.36 10.58
C GLU A 257 -11.55 -4.58 11.39
N GLU A 258 -11.72 -3.30 11.08
CA GLU A 258 -12.82 -2.49 11.63
C GLU A 258 -14.13 -2.91 10.96
N VAL A 259 -14.77 -3.96 11.51
CA VAL A 259 -16.07 -4.51 11.08
C VAL A 259 -17.22 -3.56 11.46
N ASN A 260 -17.14 -2.33 10.97
CA ASN A 260 -18.22 -1.35 11.04
C ASN A 260 -19.38 -1.82 10.16
N LEU A 261 -20.57 -1.91 10.74
CA LEU A 261 -21.78 -2.37 10.07
C LEU A 261 -22.10 -1.54 8.81
N ILE A 262 -22.62 -2.21 7.78
CA ILE A 262 -22.90 -1.59 6.48
C ILE A 262 -24.02 -0.54 6.64
N SER A 263 -23.64 0.73 6.65
CA SER A 263 -24.57 1.87 6.73
C SER A 263 -25.18 2.19 5.36
N TRP A 264 -26.46 2.58 5.33
CA TRP A 264 -27.13 2.97 4.07
C TRP A 264 -26.53 4.23 3.42
N ASN A 265 -25.81 5.06 4.20
CA ASN A 265 -25.03 6.18 3.68
C ASN A 265 -23.75 5.75 2.93
N LEU A 266 -23.19 4.57 3.23
CA LEU A 266 -22.06 4.01 2.48
C LEU A 266 -22.46 3.79 1.02
N PHE A 267 -23.59 3.14 0.77
CA PHE A 267 -24.08 2.87 -0.59
C PHE A 267 -24.20 4.15 -1.42
N LYS A 268 -24.77 5.23 -0.85
CA LYS A 268 -24.84 6.54 -1.51
C LYS A 268 -23.45 7.09 -1.87
N ARG A 269 -22.48 7.03 -0.95
CA ARG A 269 -21.08 7.44 -1.22
C ARG A 269 -20.42 6.58 -2.32
N VAL A 270 -20.67 5.27 -2.31
CA VAL A 270 -20.06 4.32 -3.25
C VAL A 270 -20.62 4.50 -4.66
N PHE A 271 -21.95 4.53 -4.83
CA PHE A 271 -22.60 4.67 -6.14
C PHE A 271 -22.29 6.00 -6.85
N VAL A 272 -22.04 7.08 -6.09
CA VAL A 272 -21.65 8.39 -6.63
C VAL A 272 -20.14 8.49 -6.91
N SER A 273 -19.33 7.55 -6.43
CA SER A 273 -17.87 7.59 -6.64
C SER A 273 -17.48 7.28 -8.09
N TRP A 274 -16.55 8.06 -8.64
CA TRP A 274 -16.05 7.85 -10.01
C TRP A 274 -15.37 6.49 -10.17
N GLN A 275 -14.72 5.98 -9.12
CA GLN A 275 -14.11 4.65 -9.13
C GLN A 275 -15.17 3.57 -9.40
N PHE A 276 -16.32 3.62 -8.72
CA PHE A 276 -17.42 2.70 -8.95
C PHE A 276 -17.97 2.83 -10.38
N ALA A 277 -18.21 4.07 -10.81
CA ALA A 277 -18.78 4.37 -12.13
C ALA A 277 -17.91 3.92 -13.32
N LEU A 278 -16.58 3.87 -13.18
CA LEU A 278 -15.66 3.49 -14.26
C LEU A 278 -15.16 2.04 -14.19
N LEU A 279 -14.89 1.51 -12.98
CA LEU A 279 -14.32 0.16 -12.84
C LEU A 279 -15.32 -0.95 -13.23
N ILE A 280 -16.62 -0.72 -13.00
CA ILE A 280 -17.66 -1.72 -13.30
C ILE A 280 -17.88 -1.88 -14.81
N PRO A 281 -18.08 -0.82 -15.62
CA PRO A 281 -18.17 -0.96 -17.09
C PRO A 281 -16.94 -1.62 -17.71
N VAL A 282 -15.73 -1.28 -17.25
CA VAL A 282 -14.49 -1.91 -17.75
C VAL A 282 -14.44 -3.40 -17.40
N TRP A 283 -14.82 -3.79 -16.16
CA TRP A 283 -14.91 -5.21 -15.79
C TRP A 283 -16.02 -5.96 -16.54
N ILE A 284 -17.13 -5.31 -16.87
CA ILE A 284 -18.18 -5.87 -17.73
C ILE A 284 -17.65 -6.10 -19.15
N CYS A 285 -16.87 -5.17 -19.72
CA CYS A 285 -16.25 -5.36 -21.04
C CYS A 285 -15.31 -6.57 -21.04
N TRP A 286 -14.40 -6.65 -20.07
CA TRP A 286 -13.50 -7.79 -19.87
C TRP A 286 -14.25 -9.13 -19.72
N SER A 287 -15.37 -9.12 -18.97
CA SER A 287 -16.24 -10.28 -18.75
C SER A 287 -16.98 -10.75 -20.01
N ASN A 288 -16.86 -10.05 -21.13
CA ASN A 288 -17.58 -10.32 -22.38
C ASN A 288 -16.69 -10.41 -23.62
N THR A 289 -15.38 -10.57 -23.44
CA THR A 289 -14.43 -10.86 -24.53
C THR A 289 -14.55 -12.32 -25.02
N VAL A 290 -13.97 -12.63 -26.19
CA VAL A 290 -14.01 -13.99 -26.77
C VAL A 290 -13.38 -15.04 -25.83
N GLY A 291 -12.39 -14.65 -25.01
CA GLY A 291 -11.74 -15.55 -24.03
C GLY A 291 -12.70 -16.25 -23.08
N LYS A 292 -13.74 -15.55 -22.63
CA LYS A 292 -14.80 -16.08 -21.74
C LYS A 292 -15.65 -17.18 -22.38
N TYR A 293 -15.74 -17.19 -23.71
CA TYR A 293 -16.53 -18.15 -24.49
C TYR A 293 -15.65 -19.11 -25.32
N SER A 294 -14.32 -18.95 -25.24
CA SER A 294 -13.32 -19.61 -26.08
C SER A 294 -13.42 -21.14 -26.11
N GLY A 295 -13.59 -21.78 -24.96
CA GLY A 295 -13.77 -23.23 -24.86
C GLY A 295 -15.00 -23.74 -25.63
N THR A 296 -16.08 -22.95 -25.68
CA THR A 296 -17.26 -23.27 -26.50
C THR A 296 -16.99 -22.99 -27.99
N VAL A 297 -16.46 -21.82 -28.33
CA VAL A 297 -16.23 -21.37 -29.72
C VAL A 297 -15.24 -22.28 -30.45
N PHE A 298 -14.06 -22.50 -29.87
CA PHE A 298 -12.96 -23.24 -30.50
C PHE A 298 -13.32 -24.72 -30.66
N SER A 299 -13.87 -25.36 -29.62
CA SER A 299 -14.27 -26.77 -29.68
C SER A 299 -15.42 -27.01 -30.68
N LEU A 300 -16.39 -26.10 -30.76
CA LEU A 300 -17.49 -26.22 -31.74
C LEU A 300 -17.05 -25.91 -33.17
N TRP A 301 -16.05 -25.04 -33.38
CA TRP A 301 -15.42 -24.87 -34.70
C TRP A 301 -14.71 -26.15 -35.14
N LEU A 302 -13.89 -26.78 -34.29
CA LEU A 302 -13.21 -28.03 -34.61
C LEU A 302 -14.19 -29.20 -34.85
N LYS A 303 -15.29 -29.31 -34.08
CA LYS A 303 -16.36 -30.30 -34.31
C LYS A 303 -17.16 -30.04 -35.61
N ALA A 304 -17.05 -28.84 -36.22
CA ALA A 304 -17.80 -28.45 -37.41
C ALA A 304 -16.99 -28.39 -38.73
N ASP A 305 -15.66 -28.24 -38.69
CA ASP A 305 -14.81 -28.12 -39.89
C ASP A 305 -14.86 -29.41 -40.76
N SER A 306 -14.55 -30.57 -40.18
CA SER A 306 -14.86 -31.88 -40.77
C SER A 306 -14.65 -33.02 -39.76
N PRO A 307 -15.61 -33.95 -39.59
CA PRO A 307 -15.45 -35.10 -38.71
C PRO A 307 -14.39 -36.11 -39.20
N ALA A 308 -13.97 -36.02 -40.46
CA ALA A 308 -12.89 -36.85 -41.02
C ALA A 308 -11.48 -36.23 -40.81
N ARG A 309 -11.40 -34.96 -40.39
CA ARG A 309 -10.14 -34.21 -40.24
C ARG A 309 -9.68 -34.10 -38.78
N TRP A 310 -10.62 -34.07 -37.84
CA TRP A 310 -10.34 -33.90 -36.42
C TRP A 310 -10.98 -35.02 -35.59
N THR A 311 -10.15 -35.81 -34.92
CA THR A 311 -10.62 -36.83 -33.96
C THR A 311 -11.29 -36.18 -32.76
N THR A 312 -12.22 -36.88 -32.12
CA THR A 312 -12.84 -36.43 -30.85
C THR A 312 -11.80 -36.13 -29.77
N ALA A 313 -10.63 -36.79 -29.81
CA ALA A 313 -9.49 -36.45 -28.96
C ALA A 313 -8.95 -35.03 -29.23
N GLN A 314 -8.60 -34.75 -30.49
CA GLN A 314 -8.10 -33.45 -30.94
C GLN A 314 -9.05 -32.30 -30.63
N VAL A 315 -10.36 -32.49 -30.81
CA VAL A 315 -11.37 -31.46 -30.50
C VAL A 315 -11.35 -31.02 -29.03
N ASN A 316 -10.98 -31.90 -28.09
CA ASN A 316 -10.90 -31.56 -26.66
C ASN A 316 -9.52 -31.04 -26.24
N TYR A 317 -8.42 -31.62 -26.73
CA TYR A 317 -7.09 -31.18 -26.29
C TYR A 317 -6.55 -29.94 -27.02
N ILE A 318 -6.92 -29.69 -28.28
CA ILE A 318 -6.40 -28.53 -29.03
C ILE A 318 -6.83 -27.18 -28.40
N PRO A 319 -8.09 -26.99 -27.95
CA PRO A 319 -8.49 -25.77 -27.26
C PRO A 319 -7.75 -25.48 -25.95
N THR A 320 -7.15 -26.48 -25.28
CA THR A 320 -6.40 -26.26 -24.03
C THR A 320 -5.13 -25.42 -24.22
N SER A 321 -4.65 -25.29 -25.47
CA SER A 321 -3.61 -24.34 -25.87
C SER A 321 -3.93 -22.89 -25.49
N VAL A 322 -5.21 -22.49 -25.52
CA VAL A 322 -5.67 -21.17 -25.06
C VAL A 322 -5.36 -20.97 -23.58
N SER A 323 -5.60 -21.99 -22.75
CA SER A 323 -5.34 -21.93 -21.31
C SER A 323 -3.83 -21.86 -21.03
N GLY A 324 -3.02 -22.65 -21.74
CA GLY A 324 -1.56 -22.60 -21.64
C GLY A 324 -0.98 -21.23 -22.03
N VAL A 325 -1.44 -20.64 -23.13
CA VAL A 325 -1.02 -19.30 -23.56
C VAL A 325 -1.45 -18.23 -22.55
N ASN A 326 -2.66 -18.29 -21.99
CA ASN A 326 -3.09 -17.35 -20.95
C ASN A 326 -2.21 -17.39 -19.70
N ILE A 327 -1.76 -18.57 -19.25
CA ILE A 327 -0.81 -18.71 -18.11
C ILE A 327 0.52 -18.03 -18.44
N ILE A 328 1.11 -18.33 -19.60
CA ILE A 328 2.40 -17.75 -20.03
C ILE A 328 2.27 -16.23 -20.16
N SER A 329 1.26 -15.73 -20.86
CA SER A 329 0.98 -14.31 -21.02
C SER A 329 0.82 -13.62 -19.67
N MET A 330 0.05 -14.20 -18.73
CA MET A 330 -0.19 -13.58 -17.42
C MET A 330 1.09 -13.46 -16.58
N LEU A 331 1.97 -14.47 -16.61
CA LEU A 331 3.28 -14.42 -15.96
C LEU A 331 4.21 -13.38 -16.61
N VAL A 332 4.29 -13.35 -17.95
CA VAL A 332 5.11 -12.39 -18.69
C VAL A 332 4.64 -10.95 -18.47
N THR A 333 3.32 -10.70 -18.46
CA THR A 333 2.78 -9.36 -18.24
C THR A 333 2.93 -8.89 -16.80
N ALA A 334 2.82 -9.79 -15.81
CA ALA A 334 3.08 -9.46 -14.41
C ALA A 334 4.55 -9.04 -14.22
N TRP A 335 5.49 -9.83 -14.75
CA TRP A 335 6.93 -9.51 -14.72
C TRP A 335 7.26 -8.20 -15.46
N ALA A 336 6.65 -7.96 -16.63
CA ALA A 336 6.80 -6.70 -17.36
C ALA A 336 6.26 -5.49 -16.58
N ILE A 337 5.17 -5.64 -15.81
CA ILE A 337 4.64 -4.58 -14.94
C ILE A 337 5.58 -4.33 -13.76
N ASP A 338 6.05 -5.37 -13.07
CA ASP A 338 6.98 -5.24 -11.93
C ASP A 338 8.30 -4.56 -12.33
N LEU A 339 8.82 -4.84 -13.54
CA LEU A 339 10.05 -4.19 -14.04
C LEU A 339 9.84 -2.75 -14.56
N THR A 340 8.73 -2.48 -15.25
CA THR A 340 8.53 -1.18 -15.94
C THR A 340 7.70 -0.18 -15.15
N GLY A 341 6.83 -0.64 -14.26
CA GLY A 341 5.75 0.15 -13.65
C GLY A 341 4.74 0.73 -14.63
N ARG A 342 4.72 0.32 -15.92
CA ARG A 342 3.88 0.91 -16.97
C ARG A 342 2.61 0.10 -17.24
N ARG A 343 1.72 0.05 -16.25
CA ARG A 343 0.46 -0.74 -16.29
C ARG A 343 -0.37 -0.46 -17.55
N LEU A 344 -0.57 0.82 -17.91
CA LEU A 344 -1.34 1.21 -19.11
C LEU A 344 -0.70 0.72 -20.42
N THR A 345 0.63 0.68 -20.52
CA THR A 345 1.30 0.16 -21.73
C THR A 345 1.03 -1.34 -21.87
N VAL A 346 1.22 -2.11 -20.79
CA VAL A 346 1.11 -3.57 -20.83
C VAL A 346 -0.32 -4.03 -21.11
N ILE A 347 -1.34 -3.40 -20.50
CA ILE A 347 -2.74 -3.73 -20.76
C ILE A 347 -3.16 -3.40 -22.21
N LEU A 348 -2.71 -2.26 -22.76
CA LEU A 348 -3.00 -1.91 -24.15
C LEU A 348 -2.29 -2.84 -25.16
N CYS A 349 -1.08 -3.32 -24.87
CA CYS A 349 -0.46 -4.37 -25.68
C CYS A 349 -1.29 -5.66 -25.72
N CYS A 350 -1.84 -6.10 -24.57
CA CYS A 350 -2.70 -7.27 -24.49
C CYS A 350 -4.01 -7.08 -25.29
N LEU A 351 -4.67 -5.93 -25.11
CA LEU A 351 -5.91 -5.61 -25.80
C LEU A 351 -5.70 -5.48 -27.32
N THR A 352 -4.56 -4.95 -27.79
CA THR A 352 -4.23 -4.91 -29.23
C THR A 352 -4.12 -6.31 -29.83
N ILE A 353 -3.48 -7.26 -29.13
CA ILE A 353 -3.40 -8.67 -29.56
C ILE A 353 -4.80 -9.30 -29.62
N GLN A 354 -5.66 -9.00 -28.64
CA GLN A 354 -7.03 -9.49 -28.58
C GLN A 354 -7.93 -8.91 -29.69
N ILE A 355 -7.80 -7.61 -30.00
CA ILE A 355 -8.49 -6.95 -31.12
C ILE A 355 -8.11 -7.62 -32.44
N PHE A 356 -6.80 -7.83 -32.69
CA PHE A 356 -6.32 -8.49 -33.91
C PHE A 356 -6.95 -9.88 -34.09
N GLY A 357 -6.87 -10.74 -33.07
CA GLY A 357 -7.48 -12.08 -33.12
C GLY A 357 -8.99 -12.03 -33.37
N THR A 358 -9.69 -11.13 -32.68
CA THR A 358 -11.16 -11.00 -32.79
C THR A 358 -11.59 -10.52 -34.17
N ILE A 359 -10.85 -9.59 -34.78
CA ILE A 359 -11.08 -9.13 -36.17
C ILE A 359 -10.85 -10.29 -37.16
N CYS A 360 -9.78 -11.07 -36.99
CA CYS A 360 -9.53 -12.24 -37.84
C CYS A 360 -10.67 -13.27 -37.75
N LEU A 361 -11.16 -13.60 -36.55
CA LEU A 361 -12.32 -14.49 -36.39
C LEU A 361 -13.60 -13.94 -37.03
N LEU A 362 -13.84 -12.62 -36.94
CA LEU A 362 -15.02 -11.98 -37.54
C LEU A 362 -14.98 -12.00 -39.07
N ALA A 363 -13.79 -11.88 -39.68
CA ALA A 363 -13.60 -11.97 -41.12
C ALA A 363 -13.88 -13.39 -41.68
N TRP A 364 -13.63 -14.44 -40.88
CA TRP A 364 -13.88 -15.87 -41.14
C TRP A 364 -13.19 -16.52 -42.35
N ASN A 365 -13.05 -15.83 -43.50
CA ASN A 365 -12.42 -16.37 -44.69
C ASN A 365 -10.89 -16.24 -44.63
N ILE A 366 -10.27 -16.93 -43.67
CA ILE A 366 -8.83 -16.87 -43.38
C ILE A 366 -8.18 -18.27 -43.43
N PRO A 367 -6.86 -18.38 -43.71
CA PRO A 367 -6.15 -19.65 -43.72
C PRO A 367 -6.28 -20.43 -42.42
N MET A 368 -6.22 -21.77 -42.47
CA MET A 368 -6.37 -22.65 -41.30
C MET A 368 -5.39 -22.30 -40.16
N ALA A 369 -4.12 -22.01 -40.47
CA ALA A 369 -3.14 -21.57 -39.48
C ALA A 369 -3.52 -20.21 -38.83
N LEU A 370 -4.13 -19.30 -39.59
CA LEU A 370 -4.58 -18.02 -39.05
C LEU A 370 -5.87 -18.17 -38.21
N HIS A 371 -6.74 -19.13 -38.51
CA HIS A 371 -7.85 -19.50 -37.61
C HIS A 371 -7.34 -19.96 -36.23
N PHE A 372 -6.28 -20.78 -36.17
CA PHE A 372 -5.69 -21.20 -34.90
C PHE A 372 -5.09 -20.02 -34.12
N ILE A 373 -4.29 -19.19 -34.80
CA ILE A 373 -3.71 -17.98 -34.20
C ILE A 373 -4.81 -17.01 -33.72
N ALA A 374 -5.88 -16.82 -34.50
CA ALA A 374 -6.99 -15.94 -34.17
C ALA A 374 -7.79 -16.44 -32.96
N ASN A 375 -8.08 -17.74 -32.87
CA ASN A 375 -8.73 -18.34 -31.68
C ASN A 375 -7.88 -18.12 -30.43
N ILE A 376 -6.57 -18.35 -30.49
CA ILE A 376 -5.66 -18.17 -29.36
C ILE A 376 -5.54 -16.70 -28.94
N THR A 377 -5.31 -15.79 -29.90
CA THR A 377 -5.09 -14.35 -29.62
C THR A 377 -6.37 -13.62 -29.18
N ALA A 378 -7.53 -13.91 -29.79
CA ALA A 378 -8.83 -13.39 -29.33
C ALA A 378 -9.18 -13.84 -27.91
N SER A 379 -8.62 -14.99 -27.49
CA SER A 379 -8.91 -15.62 -26.20
C SER A 379 -7.85 -15.35 -25.12
N ASN A 380 -6.90 -14.44 -25.36
CA ASN A 380 -5.85 -14.06 -24.41
C ASN A 380 -6.33 -12.97 -23.43
N ASP A 381 -7.35 -13.29 -22.63
CA ASP A 381 -8.06 -12.37 -21.71
C ASP A 381 -7.61 -12.45 -20.24
N GLY A 382 -6.86 -13.51 -19.88
CA GLY A 382 -6.34 -13.72 -18.54
C GLY A 382 -5.44 -12.59 -18.02
N PRO A 383 -4.46 -12.10 -18.80
CA PRO A 383 -3.52 -11.06 -18.37
C PRO A 383 -4.16 -9.76 -17.88
N THR A 384 -5.26 -9.31 -18.49
CA THR A 384 -5.87 -8.02 -18.12
C THR A 384 -6.61 -8.10 -16.78
N SER A 385 -7.05 -9.29 -16.37
CA SER A 385 -7.85 -9.52 -15.17
C SER A 385 -7.15 -9.22 -13.83
N PRO A 386 -5.92 -9.71 -13.52
CA PRO A 386 -5.22 -9.28 -12.33
C PRO A 386 -4.82 -7.80 -12.41
N ILE A 387 -4.52 -7.27 -13.60
CA ILE A 387 -4.12 -5.87 -13.78
C ILE A 387 -5.27 -4.95 -13.36
N ILE A 388 -6.48 -5.15 -13.89
CA ILE A 388 -7.67 -4.35 -13.55
C ILE A 388 -8.03 -4.53 -12.06
N MET A 389 -7.97 -5.75 -11.54
CA MET A 389 -8.27 -6.03 -10.12
C MET A 389 -7.26 -5.37 -9.17
N THR A 390 -5.95 -5.44 -9.46
CA THR A 390 -4.91 -4.76 -8.69
C THR A 390 -5.06 -3.24 -8.76
N TRP A 391 -5.37 -2.69 -9.95
CA TRP A 391 -5.58 -1.26 -10.12
C TRP A 391 -6.79 -0.74 -9.35
N ALA A 392 -7.92 -1.47 -9.39
CA ALA A 392 -9.09 -1.20 -8.56
C ALA A 392 -8.74 -1.16 -7.07
N ASN A 393 -7.97 -2.14 -6.57
CA ASN A 393 -7.54 -2.20 -5.17
C ASN A 393 -6.66 -1.01 -4.74
N ILE A 394 -5.92 -0.41 -5.68
CA ILE A 394 -5.06 0.77 -5.46
C ILE A 394 -5.90 2.07 -5.50
N LEU A 395 -6.75 2.25 -6.51
CA LEU A 395 -7.66 3.40 -6.63
C LEU A 395 -8.63 3.54 -5.44
N LEU A 396 -8.95 2.41 -4.81
CA LEU A 396 -9.84 2.28 -3.67
C LEU A 396 -9.08 2.08 -2.34
N ALA A 397 -7.76 2.29 -2.30
CA ALA A 397 -6.95 2.01 -1.11
C ALA A 397 -7.27 2.88 0.12
N GLY A 398 -7.91 4.04 -0.07
CA GLY A 398 -8.28 4.98 1.00
C GLY A 398 -9.59 4.66 1.74
N ASP A 399 -10.45 3.77 1.22
CA ASP A 399 -11.71 3.37 1.86
C ASP A 399 -11.92 1.86 1.67
N ALA A 400 -11.68 1.10 2.75
CA ALA A 400 -11.81 -0.36 2.74
C ALA A 400 -13.25 -0.84 2.49
N GLN A 401 -14.26 -0.07 2.92
CA GLN A 401 -15.67 -0.42 2.71
C GLN A 401 -16.10 -0.15 1.26
N GLN A 402 -15.73 0.99 0.69
CA GLN A 402 -15.94 1.30 -0.73
C GLN A 402 -15.22 0.28 -1.62
N ARG A 403 -13.98 -0.11 -1.26
CA ARG A 403 -13.21 -1.15 -1.97
C ARG A 403 -13.92 -2.49 -2.02
N ALA A 404 -14.32 -3.02 -0.86
CA ALA A 404 -15.00 -4.32 -0.77
C ALA A 404 -16.31 -4.33 -1.57
N LEU A 405 -17.11 -3.27 -1.46
CA LEU A 405 -18.40 -3.18 -2.16
C LEU A 405 -18.23 -3.07 -3.68
N THR A 406 -17.27 -2.26 -4.15
CA THR A 406 -17.01 -2.07 -5.59
C THR A 406 -16.52 -3.36 -6.24
N ILE A 407 -15.60 -4.08 -5.62
CA ILE A 407 -15.06 -5.35 -6.14
C ILE A 407 -16.15 -6.44 -6.19
N ALA A 408 -17.07 -6.47 -5.21
CA ALA A 408 -18.22 -7.38 -5.24
C ALA A 408 -19.18 -7.05 -6.40
N PHE A 409 -19.50 -5.76 -6.62
CA PHE A 409 -20.34 -5.34 -7.74
C PHE A 409 -19.69 -5.57 -9.11
N MET A 410 -18.38 -5.37 -9.26
CA MET A 410 -17.64 -5.70 -10.49
C MET A 410 -17.88 -7.15 -10.89
N ASN A 411 -17.58 -8.11 -10.00
CA ASN A 411 -17.75 -9.54 -10.28
C ASN A 411 -19.21 -9.90 -10.54
N THR A 412 -20.14 -9.45 -9.69
CA THR A 412 -21.57 -9.78 -9.78
C THR A 412 -22.19 -9.27 -11.10
N LEU A 413 -21.95 -8.01 -11.45
CA LEU A 413 -22.51 -7.39 -12.67
C LEU A 413 -21.80 -7.89 -13.93
N GLY A 414 -20.49 -8.13 -13.87
CA GLY A 414 -19.74 -8.79 -14.94
C GLY A 414 -20.37 -10.13 -15.32
N SER A 415 -20.52 -11.05 -14.35
CA SER A 415 -21.16 -12.35 -14.55
C SER A 415 -22.62 -12.23 -15.02
N ALA A 416 -23.39 -11.27 -14.50
CA ALA A 416 -24.78 -11.07 -14.90
C ALA A 416 -24.93 -10.62 -16.37
N VAL A 417 -24.04 -9.77 -16.88
CA VAL A 417 -24.02 -9.42 -18.31
C VAL A 417 -23.49 -10.59 -19.15
N SER A 418 -22.52 -11.36 -18.65
CA SER A 418 -21.99 -12.53 -19.37
C SER A 418 -23.03 -13.60 -19.67
N SER A 419 -23.99 -13.87 -18.77
CA SER A 419 -25.06 -14.83 -19.06
C SER A 419 -25.97 -14.35 -20.18
N ILE A 420 -26.29 -13.05 -20.23
CA ILE A 420 -27.08 -12.43 -21.31
C ILE A 420 -26.33 -12.51 -22.64
N VAL A 421 -25.04 -12.14 -22.66
CA VAL A 421 -24.20 -12.15 -23.88
C VAL A 421 -23.98 -13.57 -24.40
N ASN A 422 -23.80 -14.57 -23.52
CA ASN A 422 -23.78 -15.97 -23.91
C ASN A 422 -25.11 -16.38 -24.58
N GLN A 423 -26.24 -16.01 -23.95
CA GLN A 423 -27.58 -16.43 -24.36
C GLN A 423 -28.05 -15.86 -25.70
N TYR A 424 -27.57 -14.67 -26.12
CA TYR A 424 -27.97 -14.03 -27.38
C TYR A 424 -26.84 -13.91 -28.42
N GLY A 425 -25.58 -13.81 -27.99
CA GLY A 425 -24.42 -13.70 -28.89
C GLY A 425 -23.85 -15.04 -29.31
N TYR A 426 -23.81 -16.01 -28.38
CA TYR A 426 -23.19 -17.33 -28.56
C TYR A 426 -24.23 -18.47 -28.63
N ASP A 427 -25.40 -18.18 -29.22
CA ASP A 427 -26.39 -19.21 -29.57
C ASP A 427 -25.75 -20.27 -30.48
N THR A 428 -25.75 -21.51 -30.02
CA THR A 428 -25.20 -22.68 -30.71
C THR A 428 -25.89 -22.99 -32.05
N ARG A 429 -27.07 -22.42 -32.33
CA ARG A 429 -27.67 -22.41 -33.68
C ARG A 429 -26.83 -21.64 -34.71
N THR A 430 -25.97 -20.72 -34.24
CA THR A 430 -25.05 -19.94 -35.08
C THR A 430 -23.62 -20.50 -35.12
N ALA A 431 -23.41 -21.67 -34.50
CA ALA A 431 -22.15 -22.41 -34.60
C ALA A 431 -21.88 -22.84 -36.06
N PRO A 432 -20.61 -22.88 -36.49
CA PRO A 432 -19.41 -22.53 -35.75
C PRO A 432 -19.05 -21.03 -35.80
N ARG A 433 -19.82 -20.20 -36.53
CA ARG A 433 -19.39 -18.83 -36.88
C ARG A 433 -19.62 -17.80 -35.79
N PHE A 434 -20.67 -17.92 -34.98
CA PHE A 434 -20.98 -17.03 -33.84
C PHE A 434 -20.85 -15.52 -34.12
N GLN A 435 -21.11 -15.06 -35.35
CA GLN A 435 -20.74 -13.70 -35.80
C GLN A 435 -21.32 -12.59 -34.92
N LYS A 436 -22.51 -12.79 -34.35
CA LYS A 436 -23.15 -11.85 -33.40
C LYS A 436 -22.36 -11.73 -32.11
N GLY A 437 -21.99 -12.85 -31.49
CA GLY A 437 -21.16 -12.90 -30.29
C GLY A 437 -19.78 -12.30 -30.52
N ILE A 438 -19.10 -12.69 -31.60
CA ILE A 438 -17.75 -12.21 -31.92
C ILE A 438 -17.73 -10.71 -32.22
N ALA A 439 -18.70 -10.19 -32.97
CA ALA A 439 -18.83 -8.74 -33.20
C ALA A 439 -19.15 -7.96 -31.92
N LEU A 440 -19.99 -8.51 -31.04
CA LEU A 440 -20.31 -7.91 -29.75
C LEU A 440 -19.10 -7.92 -28.79
N SER A 441 -18.34 -9.02 -28.74
CA SER A 441 -17.07 -9.09 -28.01
C SER A 441 -16.03 -8.11 -28.55
N LEU A 442 -15.95 -7.88 -29.87
CA LEU A 442 -15.09 -6.85 -30.45
C LEU A 442 -15.48 -5.45 -29.95
N ALA A 443 -16.78 -5.13 -29.92
CA ALA A 443 -17.27 -3.87 -29.37
C ALA A 443 -16.91 -3.71 -27.88
N PHE A 444 -17.03 -4.78 -27.08
CA PHE A 444 -16.60 -4.76 -25.67
C PHE A 444 -15.09 -4.54 -25.52
N VAL A 445 -14.22 -5.21 -26.29
CA VAL A 445 -12.76 -5.01 -26.20
C VAL A 445 -12.37 -3.57 -26.60
N LEU A 446 -13.04 -2.99 -27.60
CA LEU A 446 -12.82 -1.58 -27.99
C LEU A 446 -13.27 -0.60 -26.90
N LEU A 447 -14.39 -0.88 -26.22
CA LEU A 447 -14.85 -0.11 -25.05
C LEU A 447 -13.90 -0.30 -23.84
N GLU A 448 -13.29 -1.48 -23.66
CA GLU A 448 -12.28 -1.73 -22.64
C GLU A 448 -11.04 -0.85 -22.86
N VAL A 449 -10.54 -0.76 -24.11
CA VAL A 449 -9.42 0.15 -24.49
C VAL A 449 -9.72 1.60 -24.14
N VAL A 450 -10.91 2.11 -24.49
CA VAL A 450 -11.31 3.49 -24.15
C VAL A 450 -11.42 3.66 -22.63
N GLY A 451 -12.01 2.69 -21.94
CA GLY A 451 -12.21 2.70 -20.49
C GLY A 451 -10.89 2.70 -19.69
N VAL A 452 -9.91 1.86 -20.03
CA VAL A 452 -8.62 1.81 -19.31
C VAL A 452 -7.79 3.08 -19.53
N VAL A 453 -7.85 3.68 -20.73
CA VAL A 453 -7.21 4.99 -20.98
C VAL A 453 -7.91 6.10 -20.19
N TYR A 454 -9.25 6.09 -20.14
CA TYR A 454 -10.02 7.07 -19.39
C TYR A 454 -9.82 6.95 -17.87
N ILE A 455 -9.71 5.73 -17.33
CA ILE A 455 -9.36 5.50 -15.92
C ILE A 455 -7.98 6.10 -15.61
N ARG A 456 -6.95 5.89 -16.43
CA ARG A 456 -5.63 6.53 -16.22
C ARG A 456 -5.69 8.06 -16.32
N TYR A 457 -6.51 8.60 -17.21
CA TYR A 457 -6.72 10.04 -17.32
C TYR A 457 -7.38 10.62 -16.06
N VAL A 458 -8.45 10.00 -15.55
CA VAL A 458 -9.15 10.44 -14.32
C VAL A 458 -8.31 10.21 -13.07
N GLU A 459 -7.52 9.13 -13.01
CA GLU A 459 -6.52 8.89 -11.96
C GLU A 459 -5.48 10.01 -11.91
N LEU A 460 -4.84 10.32 -13.04
CA LEU A 460 -3.82 11.38 -13.12
C LEU A 460 -4.41 12.77 -12.86
N LYS A 461 -5.65 13.02 -13.29
CA LYS A 461 -6.35 14.27 -12.94
C LYS A 461 -6.61 14.34 -11.44
N THR A 462 -7.19 13.29 -10.85
CA THR A 462 -7.49 13.25 -9.40
C THR A 462 -6.22 13.34 -8.54
N ALA A 463 -5.09 12.80 -9.03
CA ALA A 463 -3.79 12.97 -8.39
C ALA A 463 -3.33 14.44 -8.44
N GLY A 464 -3.36 15.07 -9.63
CA GLY A 464 -3.01 16.48 -9.80
C GLY A 464 -3.94 17.44 -9.03
N ASP A 465 -5.25 17.17 -9.02
CA ASP A 465 -6.25 17.93 -8.26
C ASP A 465 -5.97 17.82 -6.73
N ARG A 466 -5.52 16.66 -6.24
CA ARG A 466 -5.10 16.45 -4.83
C ARG A 466 -3.73 17.06 -4.51
N GLU A 467 -2.79 17.09 -5.44
CA GLU A 467 -1.51 17.77 -5.28
C GLU A 467 -1.71 19.29 -5.25
N ALA A 468 -2.55 19.82 -6.15
CA ALA A 468 -2.97 21.21 -6.14
C ALA A 468 -3.73 21.58 -4.86
N GLN A 469 -4.66 20.73 -4.40
CA GLN A 469 -5.36 20.96 -3.13
C GLN A 469 -4.38 20.92 -1.95
N LYS A 470 -3.46 19.96 -1.87
CA LYS A 470 -2.41 19.98 -0.81
C LYS A 470 -1.52 21.21 -0.87
N HIS A 471 -1.20 21.71 -2.06
CA HIS A 471 -0.47 22.96 -2.20
C HIS A 471 -1.32 24.16 -1.76
N ALA A 472 -2.63 24.17 -2.04
CA ALA A 472 -3.55 25.17 -1.51
C ALA A 472 -3.66 25.07 0.02
N ASP A 473 -3.91 23.89 0.59
CA ASP A 473 -3.95 23.64 2.04
C ASP A 473 -2.64 24.07 2.73
N LEU A 474 -1.46 23.87 2.08
CA LEU A 474 -0.16 24.30 2.58
C LEU A 474 0.10 25.81 2.43
N THR A 475 -0.45 26.44 1.39
CA THR A 475 -0.42 27.90 1.24
C THR A 475 -1.38 28.56 2.22
N GLU A 476 -2.64 28.12 2.30
CA GLU A 476 -3.65 28.61 3.26
C GLU A 476 -3.23 28.34 4.71
N SER A 477 -2.57 27.23 5.04
CA SER A 477 -2.00 27.04 6.39
C SER A 477 -0.66 27.75 6.60
N GLY A 478 0.05 28.13 5.54
CA GLY A 478 1.20 29.02 5.60
C GLY A 478 0.80 30.48 5.78
N GLU A 479 -0.27 30.92 5.13
CA GLU A 479 -0.89 32.25 5.23
C GLU A 479 -1.70 32.37 6.52
N ALA A 480 -2.45 31.34 6.92
CA ALA A 480 -3.07 31.31 8.25
C ALA A 480 -2.03 31.30 9.36
N LYS A 481 -0.88 30.62 9.17
CA LYS A 481 0.27 30.78 10.08
C LYS A 481 0.84 32.19 10.03
N SER A 482 1.09 32.79 8.86
CA SER A 482 1.60 34.16 8.84
C SER A 482 0.60 35.17 9.41
N ILE A 483 -0.71 34.89 9.38
CA ILE A 483 -1.78 35.69 9.98
C ILE A 483 -1.97 35.38 11.47
N GLU A 484 -1.66 34.18 11.96
CA GLU A 484 -1.59 33.85 13.39
C GLU A 484 -0.28 34.38 14.02
N ASP A 485 0.83 34.33 13.29
CA ASP A 485 2.10 34.98 13.61
C ASP A 485 1.88 36.52 13.62
N GLU A 486 1.33 37.13 12.57
CA GLU A 486 1.00 38.58 12.52
C GLU A 486 -0.05 39.00 13.58
N LYS A 487 -0.89 38.08 14.08
CA LYS A 487 -1.81 38.34 15.21
C LYS A 487 -1.22 38.06 16.59
N THR A 488 -0.16 37.26 16.71
CA THR A 488 0.57 37.05 17.97
C THR A 488 1.71 38.05 18.13
N ASP A 489 2.37 38.44 17.04
CA ASP A 489 3.14 39.71 16.93
C ASP A 489 2.20 40.94 17.04
N GLY A 490 0.89 40.74 16.82
CA GLY A 490 -0.19 41.66 17.14
C GLY A 490 -0.42 41.89 18.64
N GLU A 491 0.06 41.00 19.52
CA GLU A 491 0.39 41.38 20.91
C GLU A 491 1.71 42.17 20.89
N GLY A 492 1.62 43.41 20.41
CA GLY A 492 2.76 44.23 19.96
C GLY A 492 4.00 44.16 20.86
N LEU A 493 5.15 43.88 20.21
CA LEU A 493 6.49 43.69 20.77
C LEU A 493 6.91 44.80 21.76
N SER A 494 6.45 44.69 23.01
CA SER A 494 6.62 45.68 24.07
C SER A 494 7.98 45.58 24.76
N LEU A 495 9.05 45.41 23.98
CA LEU A 495 10.42 45.63 24.43
C LEU A 495 10.52 47.06 24.98
N THR A 496 10.83 47.18 26.27
CA THR A 496 10.87 48.52 26.89
C THR A 496 11.85 49.43 26.15
N PRO A 497 11.65 50.77 26.13
CA PRO A 497 12.60 51.68 25.50
C PRO A 497 14.03 51.58 26.04
N ALA A 498 14.22 51.06 27.25
CA ALA A 498 15.54 50.72 27.80
C ALA A 498 16.12 49.45 27.15
N THR A 499 15.33 48.37 27.07
CA THR A 499 15.70 47.12 26.39
C THR A 499 16.04 47.37 24.91
N PHE A 500 15.21 48.16 24.21
CA PHE A 500 15.40 48.55 22.80
C PHE A 500 16.74 49.29 22.58
N ARG A 501 17.02 50.35 23.36
CA ARG A 501 18.29 51.09 23.27
C ARG A 501 19.52 50.25 23.62
N ARG A 502 19.36 49.27 24.51
CA ARG A 502 20.41 48.30 24.84
C ARG A 502 20.65 47.35 23.66
N LEU A 503 19.60 46.80 23.07
CA LEU A 503 19.68 45.86 21.95
C LEU A 503 20.41 46.47 20.75
N LEU A 504 20.11 47.73 20.42
CA LEU A 504 20.85 48.50 19.41
C LEU A 504 22.34 48.66 19.76
N ARG A 505 22.69 48.85 21.04
CA ARG A 505 24.10 48.97 21.45
C ARG A 505 24.84 47.63 21.30
N GLU A 506 24.22 46.53 21.68
CA GLU A 506 24.78 45.18 21.51
C GLU A 506 25.00 44.84 20.02
N LEU A 507 24.02 45.14 19.15
CA LEU A 507 24.13 44.90 17.72
C LEU A 507 25.21 45.78 17.05
N ASN A 508 25.27 47.08 17.39
CA ASN A 508 26.33 47.96 16.89
C ASN A 508 27.73 47.52 17.37
N GLY A 509 27.86 47.08 18.63
CA GLY A 509 29.12 46.53 19.14
C GLY A 509 29.55 45.27 18.39
N LEU A 510 28.61 44.34 18.17
CA LEU A 510 28.81 43.09 17.42
C LEU A 510 29.08 43.33 15.93
N GLN A 511 28.64 44.45 15.36
CA GLN A 511 28.99 44.88 13.99
C GLN A 511 30.39 45.49 13.90
N GLN A 512 30.80 46.27 14.91
CA GLN A 512 32.10 46.96 14.94
C GLN A 512 33.26 46.04 15.36
N SER A 513 33.02 45.13 16.30
CA SER A 513 34.02 44.19 16.85
C SER A 513 33.48 42.75 16.86
N PRO A 514 33.16 42.16 15.69
CA PRO A 514 32.60 40.81 15.61
C PRO A 514 33.60 39.73 16.06
N PRO A 515 33.22 38.81 16.96
CA PRO A 515 34.07 37.66 17.32
C PRO A 515 34.46 36.79 16.12
N GLU A 516 35.52 36.01 16.29
CA GLU A 516 36.06 35.13 15.27
C GLU A 516 35.00 34.14 14.74
N GLY A 517 34.78 34.12 13.43
CA GLY A 517 33.79 33.27 12.76
C GLY A 517 32.33 33.70 12.97
N ILE A 518 32.04 34.80 13.66
CA ILE A 518 30.68 35.30 13.91
C ILE A 518 30.48 36.62 13.14
N ARG A 519 29.33 36.79 12.47
CA ARG A 519 28.96 38.04 11.76
C ARG A 519 27.47 38.30 11.89
N LEU A 520 27.04 39.56 12.03
CA LEU A 520 25.62 39.91 11.82
C LEU A 520 25.27 39.81 10.33
N ALA A 521 24.05 39.37 10.01
CA ALA A 521 23.57 39.33 8.63
C ALA A 521 23.22 40.74 8.16
N LYS A 522 23.41 41.05 6.86
CA LYS A 522 23.13 42.39 6.31
C LYS A 522 21.69 42.86 6.52
N GLU A 523 20.73 41.92 6.49
CA GLU A 523 19.31 42.15 6.80
C GLU A 523 19.02 42.84 8.15
N VAL A 524 19.97 42.83 9.10
CA VAL A 524 19.77 43.46 10.43
C VAL A 524 19.93 44.98 10.38
N PHE A 525 20.59 45.53 9.35
CA PHE A 525 20.78 46.96 9.14
C PHE A 525 20.42 47.31 7.69
N GLY A 526 19.14 47.61 7.45
CA GLY A 526 18.64 48.06 6.16
C GLY A 526 18.74 49.58 5.99
N ASP A 527 18.31 50.08 4.83
CA ASP A 527 18.36 51.50 4.48
C ASP A 527 17.50 52.38 5.40
N ASP A 528 16.39 51.84 5.92
CA ASP A 528 15.51 52.49 6.91
C ASP A 528 15.99 52.34 8.38
N GLY A 529 17.11 51.66 8.61
CA GLY A 529 17.70 51.43 9.94
C GLY A 529 17.74 49.95 10.38
N ALA A 530 17.83 49.73 11.68
CA ALA A 530 18.05 48.40 12.25
C ALA A 530 16.73 47.63 12.50
N ASP A 531 16.53 46.51 11.80
CA ASP A 531 15.36 45.64 11.98
C ASP A 531 15.56 44.71 13.20
N LEU A 532 15.02 45.15 14.33
CA LEU A 532 15.07 44.41 15.60
C LEU A 532 14.04 43.27 15.69
N SER A 533 13.09 43.17 14.76
CA SER A 533 12.13 42.05 14.69
C SER A 533 12.77 40.79 14.08
N ASN A 534 13.79 40.97 13.24
CA ASN A 534 14.26 39.96 12.29
C ASN A 534 15.77 39.71 12.41
N VAL A 535 16.32 39.93 13.61
CA VAL A 535 17.76 39.82 13.92
C VAL A 535 18.30 38.44 13.56
N LYS A 536 19.32 38.42 12.70
CA LYS A 536 20.01 37.21 12.24
C LYS A 536 21.53 37.37 12.30
N ALA A 537 22.22 36.29 12.62
CA ALA A 537 23.67 36.22 12.62
C ALA A 537 24.15 34.95 11.89
N TRP A 538 25.35 35.01 11.34
CA TRP A 538 26.09 33.87 10.82
C TRP A 538 27.10 33.39 11.87
N VAL A 539 27.15 32.08 12.06
CA VAL A 539 28.19 31.38 12.83
C VAL A 539 28.91 30.43 11.87
N GLN A 540 30.21 30.61 11.71
CA GLN A 540 31.09 29.71 10.98
C GLN A 540 31.38 28.46 11.82
N GLY A 541 31.28 27.29 11.21
CA GLY A 541 31.58 26.00 11.84
C GLY A 541 33.06 25.91 12.24
N PRO A 542 33.37 25.62 13.52
CA PRO A 542 34.76 25.57 14.00
C PRO A 542 35.58 24.47 13.31
N ALA A 543 36.89 24.72 13.18
CA ALA A 543 37.85 23.71 12.73
C ALA A 543 37.88 22.48 13.64
N GLU A 544 38.29 21.34 13.09
CA GLU A 544 38.36 20.02 13.75
C GLU A 544 36.98 19.46 14.18
N THR A 545 35.87 20.13 13.85
CA THR A 545 34.51 19.65 14.12
C THR A 545 33.84 19.06 12.87
N PRO A 546 32.76 18.25 13.02
CA PRO A 546 31.92 17.83 11.89
C PRO A 546 31.22 18.97 11.14
N PHE A 547 31.32 20.21 11.63
CA PHE A 547 30.69 21.41 11.08
C PHE A 547 31.67 22.32 10.33
N GLU A 548 32.97 21.98 10.32
CA GLU A 548 34.04 22.73 9.64
C GLU A 548 33.68 23.03 8.17
N GLY A 549 33.90 24.28 7.74
CA GLY A 549 33.54 24.77 6.40
C GLY A 549 32.03 25.02 6.19
N GLY A 550 31.22 24.88 7.23
CA GLY A 550 29.81 25.32 7.25
C GLY A 550 29.64 26.77 7.71
N PHE A 551 28.60 27.42 7.21
CA PHE A 551 28.10 28.73 7.65
C PHE A 551 26.62 28.59 8.06
N PHE A 552 26.35 28.77 9.35
CA PHE A 552 25.04 28.54 9.95
C PHE A 552 24.36 29.86 10.27
N LYS A 553 23.17 30.10 9.71
CA LYS A 553 22.38 31.31 9.99
C LYS A 553 21.47 31.07 11.19
N ILE A 554 21.68 31.84 12.25
CA ILE A 554 20.87 31.85 13.47
C ILE A 554 19.88 33.00 13.40
N ARG A 555 18.62 32.75 13.77
CA ARG A 555 17.57 33.75 13.98
C ARG A 555 17.31 33.92 15.46
N PHE A 556 17.13 35.16 15.91
CA PHE A 556 16.71 35.51 17.26
C PHE A 556 15.23 35.89 17.29
N GLN A 557 14.54 35.51 18.36
CA GLN A 557 13.19 35.97 18.70
C GLN A 557 13.20 36.47 20.15
N PHE A 558 13.07 37.79 20.32
CA PHE A 558 13.07 38.44 21.62
C PHE A 558 11.66 38.37 22.23
N THR A 559 11.58 37.98 23.50
CA THR A 559 10.33 37.95 24.26
C THR A 559 10.32 39.08 25.28
N SER A 560 9.16 39.35 25.89
CA SER A 560 9.02 40.28 27.01
C SER A 560 9.88 39.91 28.24
N GLU A 561 10.36 38.67 28.35
CA GLU A 561 11.34 38.25 29.37
C GLU A 561 12.76 38.80 29.12
N TYR A 562 13.10 39.35 27.94
CA TYR A 562 14.46 39.84 27.66
C TYR A 562 14.74 41.19 28.37
N PRO A 563 15.84 41.34 29.13
CA PRO A 563 17.01 40.44 29.23
C PRO A 563 17.03 39.50 30.45
N ALA A 564 15.98 39.45 31.27
CA ALA A 564 15.93 38.57 32.44
C ALA A 564 16.06 37.08 32.06
N ALA A 565 15.53 36.69 30.90
CA ALA A 565 15.81 35.42 30.23
C ALA A 565 16.48 35.65 28.86
N PRO A 566 17.22 34.67 28.31
CA PRO A 566 17.77 34.77 26.96
C PRO A 566 16.65 34.68 25.90
N PRO A 567 16.83 35.31 24.73
CA PRO A 567 15.92 35.19 23.60
C PRO A 567 15.86 33.75 23.07
N LYS A 568 14.74 33.39 22.43
CA LYS A 568 14.64 32.14 21.70
C LYS A 568 15.52 32.23 20.44
N CYS A 569 16.23 31.15 20.13
CA CYS A 569 17.16 31.09 19.01
C CYS A 569 16.87 29.86 18.14
N THR A 570 16.86 30.04 16.81
CA THR A 570 16.66 28.94 15.86
C THR A 570 17.73 28.93 14.77
N PHE A 571 18.17 27.73 14.38
CA PHE A 571 18.98 27.50 13.19
C PHE A 571 18.10 27.59 11.94
N SER A 572 18.27 28.65 11.14
CA SER A 572 17.67 28.76 9.81
C SER A 572 18.40 27.89 8.76
N THR A 573 19.68 27.56 9.02
CA THR A 573 20.43 26.55 8.26
C THR A 573 20.19 25.16 8.86
N LYS A 574 19.73 24.18 8.08
CA LYS A 574 19.53 22.79 8.58
C LYS A 574 20.84 22.18 9.07
N ILE A 575 20.80 21.56 10.25
CA ILE A 575 21.95 20.99 10.95
C ILE A 575 21.55 19.67 11.63
N PHE A 576 22.46 18.70 11.71
CA PHE A 576 22.30 17.48 12.50
C PHE A 576 23.11 17.62 13.79
N HIS A 577 22.46 18.06 14.87
CA HIS A 577 23.09 18.40 16.13
C HIS A 577 22.20 18.00 17.32
N PRO A 578 22.74 17.41 18.41
CA PRO A 578 21.95 16.94 19.55
C PRO A 578 21.01 17.99 20.15
N ASN A 579 21.50 19.20 20.40
CA ASN A 579 20.74 20.27 21.08
C ASN A 579 19.83 21.11 20.17
N VAL A 580 19.58 20.69 18.92
CA VAL A 580 18.74 21.39 17.95
C VAL A 580 17.57 20.49 17.55
N ASN A 581 16.35 21.02 17.49
CA ASN A 581 15.19 20.28 17.00
C ASN A 581 15.26 20.11 15.46
N PRO A 582 15.16 18.89 14.90
CA PRO A 582 15.22 18.68 13.44
C PRO A 582 14.06 19.31 12.65
N ASP A 583 12.91 19.55 13.26
CA ASP A 583 11.70 19.99 12.55
C ASP A 583 11.65 21.53 12.33
N ASP A 584 12.04 22.32 13.34
CA ASP A 584 11.95 23.79 13.35
C ASP A 584 13.30 24.51 13.56
N GLY A 585 14.38 23.77 13.82
CA GLY A 585 15.71 24.32 14.09
C GLY A 585 15.87 24.96 15.47
N ALA A 586 14.91 24.81 16.40
CA ALA A 586 14.98 25.43 17.71
C ALA A 586 16.13 24.88 18.56
N ILE A 587 16.86 25.79 19.22
CA ILE A 587 17.98 25.46 20.12
C ILE A 587 17.42 25.19 21.53
N CYS A 588 17.95 24.16 22.20
CA CYS A 588 17.53 23.76 23.54
C CYS A 588 17.64 24.91 24.56
N VAL A 589 16.49 25.45 25.00
CA VAL A 589 16.40 26.58 25.93
C VAL A 589 17.15 26.33 27.25
N ASN A 590 17.14 25.10 27.77
CA ASN A 590 17.89 24.75 28.99
C ASN A 590 19.41 24.92 28.80
N THR A 591 19.91 24.73 27.58
CA THR A 591 21.34 24.90 27.26
C THR A 591 21.72 26.37 27.19
N LEU A 592 20.81 27.25 26.72
CA LEU A 592 21.02 28.70 26.71
C LEU A 592 20.74 29.36 28.08
N LYS A 593 19.82 28.82 28.90
CA LYS A 593 19.49 29.36 30.23
C LYS A 593 20.49 28.98 31.33
N LYS A 594 21.28 27.92 31.16
CA LYS A 594 22.10 27.33 32.24
C LYS A 594 23.02 28.32 32.96
N ASP A 595 23.73 29.15 32.19
CA ASP A 595 24.75 30.08 32.68
C ASP A 595 24.40 31.55 32.34
N TRP A 596 23.16 31.81 31.87
CA TRP A 596 22.69 33.15 31.48
C TRP A 596 22.59 34.10 32.67
N LYS A 597 23.06 35.33 32.48
CA LYS A 597 22.83 36.45 33.38
C LYS A 597 22.26 37.65 32.61
N PRO A 598 21.38 38.47 33.20
CA PRO A 598 20.75 39.56 32.46
C PRO A 598 21.68 40.65 31.93
N ASP A 599 22.93 40.73 32.39
CA ASP A 599 23.98 41.63 31.88
C ASP A 599 24.67 41.11 30.60
N MET A 600 24.50 39.84 30.26
CA MET A 600 25.01 39.25 29.01
C MET A 600 24.17 39.70 27.80
N GLY A 601 24.81 39.83 26.64
CA GLY A 601 24.16 40.24 25.38
C GLY A 601 24.18 39.15 24.29
N ILE A 602 23.67 39.50 23.10
CA ILE A 602 23.60 38.62 21.92
C ILE A 602 24.95 37.91 21.61
N GLU A 603 26.06 38.63 21.73
CA GLU A 603 27.41 38.12 21.48
C GLU A 603 27.71 36.84 22.28
N HIS A 604 27.38 36.84 23.58
CA HIS A 604 27.59 35.68 24.46
C HIS A 604 26.80 34.47 23.98
N ILE A 605 25.57 34.67 23.49
CA ILE A 605 24.71 33.60 22.96
C ILE A 605 25.34 32.99 21.70
N LEU A 606 25.88 33.82 20.80
CA LEU A 606 26.55 33.34 19.59
C LEU A 606 27.85 32.58 19.91
N ILE A 607 28.59 33.02 20.93
CA ILE A 607 29.75 32.27 21.46
C ILE A 607 29.31 30.93 22.06
N VAL A 608 28.24 30.88 22.87
CA VAL A 608 27.69 29.63 23.41
C VAL A 608 27.24 28.69 22.29
N ILE A 609 26.58 29.21 21.25
CA ILE A 609 26.19 28.41 20.07
C ILE A 609 27.43 27.88 19.32
N LYS A 610 28.48 28.69 19.13
CA LYS A 610 29.75 28.23 18.54
C LYS A 610 30.40 27.13 19.40
N CYS A 611 30.39 27.27 20.73
CA CYS A 611 30.89 26.26 21.66
C CYS A 611 30.11 24.95 21.61
N LEU A 612 28.79 24.98 21.38
CA LEU A 612 27.99 23.75 21.21
C LEU A 612 28.38 22.97 19.95
N LEU A 613 28.82 23.63 18.88
CA LEU A 613 29.34 22.96 17.68
C LEU A 613 30.67 22.22 17.95
N ILE A 614 31.44 22.65 18.97
CA ILE A 614 32.68 21.99 19.43
C ILE A 614 32.35 20.85 20.41
N HIS A 615 31.52 21.14 21.41
CA HIS A 615 31.12 20.21 22.46
C HIS A 615 29.60 20.18 22.63
N PRO A 616 28.88 19.35 21.86
CA PRO A 616 27.44 19.15 22.03
C PRO A 616 27.12 18.56 23.40
N ASN A 617 25.97 18.93 23.97
CA ASN A 617 25.53 18.48 25.29
C ASN A 617 24.50 17.32 25.18
N PRO A 618 24.90 16.03 25.31
CA PRO A 618 23.96 14.91 25.18
C PRO A 618 22.87 14.90 26.26
N ALA A 619 23.13 15.45 27.44
CA ALA A 619 22.17 15.51 28.56
C ALA A 619 21.02 16.53 28.34
N SER A 620 20.98 17.21 27.20
CA SER A 620 19.89 18.10 26.80
C SER A 620 19.59 18.01 25.30
N ALA A 621 19.70 16.80 24.74
CA ALA A 621 19.42 16.54 23.34
C ALA A 621 17.91 16.69 23.01
N LEU A 622 17.61 17.48 21.98
CA LEU A 622 16.30 17.52 21.30
C LEU A 622 16.28 16.50 20.16
N HIS A 623 17.37 16.39 19.40
CA HIS A 623 17.52 15.38 18.36
C HIS A 623 18.02 14.06 18.96
N ALA A 624 17.09 13.22 19.44
CA ALA A 624 17.40 11.98 20.16
C ALA A 624 18.44 11.09 19.44
N GLU A 625 18.29 10.84 18.14
CA GLU A 625 19.25 10.05 17.35
C GLU A 625 20.67 10.66 17.33
N ALA A 626 20.80 11.98 17.20
CA ALA A 626 22.10 12.64 17.19
C ALA A 626 22.77 12.58 18.58
N GLY A 627 22.00 12.72 19.66
CA GLY A 627 22.48 12.54 21.04
C GLY A 627 22.91 11.10 21.35
N HIS A 628 22.18 10.11 20.82
CA HIS A 628 22.51 8.68 20.96
C HIS A 628 23.80 8.33 20.22
N LEU A 629 23.93 8.77 18.96
CA LEU A 629 25.15 8.55 18.16
C LEU A 629 26.36 9.28 18.75
N LEU A 630 26.20 10.49 19.31
CA LEU A 630 27.30 11.19 19.99
C LEU A 630 27.90 10.36 21.14
N LEU A 631 27.07 9.59 21.85
CA LEU A 631 27.48 8.78 23.00
C LEU A 631 28.01 7.39 22.61
N GLU A 632 27.40 6.72 21.61
CA GLU A 632 27.74 5.33 21.27
C GLU A 632 28.68 5.17 20.06
N ASP A 633 28.54 6.03 19.04
CA ASP A 633 29.31 5.95 17.80
C ASP A 633 29.56 7.35 17.23
N PHE A 634 30.58 8.01 17.80
CA PHE A 634 31.02 9.33 17.37
C PHE A 634 31.44 9.36 15.89
N ALA A 635 31.88 8.25 15.30
CA ALA A 635 32.25 8.19 13.89
C ALA A 635 31.00 8.27 12.99
N SER A 636 29.95 7.50 13.29
CA SER A 636 28.65 7.63 12.61
C SER A 636 27.99 8.99 12.85
N TYR A 637 28.11 9.56 14.05
CA TYR A 637 27.66 10.93 14.34
C TYR A 637 28.38 11.94 13.43
N ALA A 638 29.72 11.93 13.44
CA ALA A 638 30.55 12.87 12.69
C ALA A 638 30.32 12.73 11.17
N GLN A 639 30.18 11.51 10.65
CA GLN A 639 29.90 11.27 9.23
C GLN A 639 28.56 11.89 8.80
N ARG A 640 27.50 11.73 9.60
CA ARG A 640 26.16 12.31 9.32
C ARG A 640 26.14 13.83 9.47
N ALA A 641 26.76 14.36 10.53
CA ALA A 641 26.87 15.80 10.75
C ALA A 641 27.67 16.49 9.63
N LYS A 642 28.78 15.89 9.18
CA LYS A 642 29.58 16.39 8.06
C LYS A 642 28.84 16.32 6.73
N LEU A 643 28.08 15.24 6.48
CA LEU A 643 27.21 15.14 5.30
C LEU A 643 26.16 16.26 5.28
N MET A 644 25.43 16.45 6.37
CA MET A 644 24.39 17.49 6.48
C MET A 644 24.98 18.90 6.35
N THR A 645 26.14 19.16 6.96
CA THR A 645 26.90 20.40 6.78
C THR A 645 27.23 20.66 5.31
N SER A 646 27.79 19.66 4.61
CA SER A 646 28.18 19.80 3.20
C SER A 646 27.01 20.04 2.23
N ILE A 647 25.80 19.63 2.61
CA ILE A 647 24.58 19.79 1.79
C ILE A 647 23.89 21.13 2.09
N HIS A 648 23.87 21.57 3.36
CA HIS A 648 23.02 22.69 3.79
C HIS A 648 23.77 23.94 4.25
N ALA A 649 25.01 23.80 4.71
CA ALA A 649 25.78 24.88 5.35
C ALA A 649 27.02 25.31 4.55
N THR A 650 27.46 24.57 3.53
CA THR A 650 28.63 24.92 2.71
C THR A 650 28.20 25.53 1.36
N PRO A 651 28.01 26.86 1.25
CA PRO A 651 27.74 27.53 -0.02
C PRO A 651 28.97 27.52 -0.95
N ARG A 652 28.75 27.75 -2.25
CA ARG A 652 29.83 27.81 -3.27
C ARG A 652 30.80 28.99 -3.11
N SER A 653 30.39 30.00 -2.36
CA SER A 653 31.18 31.15 -1.92
C SER A 653 30.75 31.48 -0.49
N PRO A 654 31.66 31.95 0.39
CA PRO A 654 31.28 32.41 1.73
C PRO A 654 30.14 33.45 1.69
N PRO A 655 29.34 33.59 2.76
CA PRO A 655 28.39 34.70 2.88
C PRO A 655 29.12 36.03 2.72
N THR A 656 28.47 37.01 2.10
CA THR A 656 29.07 38.31 1.73
C THR A 656 29.53 39.18 2.91
N GLU A 657 29.20 38.75 4.12
CA GLU A 657 29.57 39.26 5.43
C GLU A 657 30.96 38.78 5.89
N PHE A 658 31.60 37.87 5.14
CA PHE A 658 32.96 37.34 5.34
C PHE A 658 33.90 37.70 4.17
N GLY A 659 33.63 38.79 3.44
CA GLY A 659 34.46 39.26 2.32
C GLY A 659 35.86 39.76 2.74
N ASP A 660 36.79 39.78 1.78
CA ASP A 660 38.23 39.90 2.01
C ASP A 660 38.72 41.22 2.62
N VAL A 661 39.68 41.13 3.53
CA VAL A 661 40.46 42.25 4.06
C VAL A 661 41.82 42.28 3.35
N SER A 662 41.89 42.89 2.17
CA SER A 662 43.13 42.88 1.36
C SER A 662 43.30 44.07 0.40
N SER A 663 43.28 45.33 0.88
CA SER A 663 43.71 46.47 0.06
C SER A 663 44.19 47.74 0.82
N THR A 664 44.94 47.61 1.92
CA THR A 664 45.77 48.72 2.45
C THR A 664 47.00 48.22 3.21
N THR A 665 48.13 48.11 2.52
CA THR A 665 49.46 48.13 3.14
C THR A 665 50.40 48.83 2.15
N GLU A 666 50.98 49.96 2.56
CA GLU A 666 51.96 50.68 1.75
C GLU A 666 53.26 49.89 1.65
N ALA A 667 53.99 50.06 0.54
CA ALA A 667 55.22 49.32 0.31
C ALA A 667 56.42 49.91 1.09
N ALA A 668 57.09 49.06 1.87
CA ALA A 668 58.45 49.29 2.37
C ALA A 668 59.35 48.10 1.96
N PRO A 669 60.64 48.32 1.60
CA PRO A 669 61.41 47.36 0.81
C PRO A 669 62.14 46.26 1.62
N THR A 670 62.59 45.24 0.89
CA THR A 670 63.32 44.04 1.34
C THR A 670 64.69 44.27 1.97
N GLU A 671 64.90 43.65 3.13
CA GLU A 671 66.15 43.06 3.66
C GLU A 671 65.76 42.08 4.80
N GLY A 672 66.45 40.99 5.14
CA GLY A 672 67.54 40.28 4.46
C GLY A 672 68.34 39.38 5.43
N LYS A 673 68.33 38.04 5.22
CA LYS A 673 69.09 37.01 6.01
C LYS A 673 68.57 36.84 7.46
N GLN A 674 68.90 35.80 8.26
CA GLN A 674 69.48 34.46 8.03
C GLN A 674 68.93 33.47 9.11
N ALA A 675 69.28 32.18 9.02
CA ALA A 675 68.77 31.13 9.93
C ALA A 675 69.49 31.05 11.29
N LEU A 676 68.83 30.47 12.30
CA LEU A 676 69.37 29.36 13.11
C LEU A 676 68.25 28.63 13.91
N GLN A 677 68.52 27.38 14.33
CA GLN A 677 67.80 26.67 15.41
C GLN A 677 68.73 26.60 16.67
N PRO A 678 68.42 25.82 17.72
CA PRO A 678 67.57 26.20 18.84
C PRO A 678 68.33 26.17 20.20
N SER A 679 67.70 26.56 21.31
CA SER A 679 68.30 26.39 22.65
C SER A 679 67.28 26.15 23.77
N THR A 680 67.78 25.56 24.86
CA THR A 680 67.07 24.81 25.93
C THR A 680 66.78 25.61 27.22
N PHE A 681 66.33 24.88 28.25
CA PHE A 681 66.24 25.19 29.70
C PHE A 681 64.87 25.70 30.24
N SER A 682 64.42 25.39 31.47
CA SER A 682 64.27 24.10 32.21
C SER A 682 63.86 24.39 33.68
N ASN A 683 62.85 23.67 34.22
CA ASN A 683 62.54 23.53 35.66
C ASN A 683 62.15 24.87 36.37
N THR A 684 61.63 24.94 37.62
CA THR A 684 61.69 24.02 38.78
C THR A 684 60.40 24.07 39.65
N GLU A 685 60.38 23.31 40.75
CA GLU A 685 59.25 22.76 41.53
C GLU A 685 58.60 23.67 42.62
N SER A 686 57.76 23.04 43.47
CA SER A 686 57.32 23.41 44.84
C SER A 686 56.04 24.27 45.01
N ALA A 687 55.23 24.15 46.08
CA ALA A 687 54.98 23.07 47.06
C ALA A 687 53.62 23.30 47.81
N SER A 688 53.22 22.34 48.66
CA SER A 688 52.03 22.36 49.57
C SER A 688 52.32 23.11 50.91
N PRO A 689 51.43 23.23 51.94
CA PRO A 689 50.16 22.52 52.18
C PRO A 689 48.96 23.34 52.78
N ALA A 690 47.82 22.62 52.92
CA ALA A 690 46.78 22.63 53.99
C ALA A 690 46.38 23.89 54.80
N ASP A 691 45.07 24.00 55.06
CA ASP A 691 44.57 24.04 56.45
C ASP A 691 43.12 23.47 56.56
N SER A 692 42.59 23.30 57.77
CA SER A 692 41.33 22.57 58.05
C SER A 692 40.49 23.15 59.19
N ALA A 693 39.15 23.11 59.06
CA ALA A 693 38.21 23.38 60.17
C ALA A 693 36.84 22.72 59.92
N ALA A 694 36.17 22.28 61.00
CA ALA A 694 34.83 21.70 60.96
C ALA A 694 34.01 22.13 62.20
N VAL A 695 32.71 22.39 62.01
CA VAL A 695 31.73 22.65 63.10
C VAL A 695 30.39 22.01 62.72
N ALA A 696 29.64 21.48 63.69
CA ALA A 696 28.34 20.84 63.53
C ALA A 696 27.25 21.52 64.39
N GLY A 697 25.95 21.33 64.11
CA GLY A 697 24.92 21.76 65.09
C GLY A 697 23.44 21.89 64.70
N ASN A 698 22.74 20.76 64.49
CA ASN A 698 21.51 20.38 65.22
C ASN A 698 20.24 21.29 65.30
N LYS A 699 19.04 20.68 65.12
CA LYS A 699 17.66 21.16 65.47
C LYS A 699 17.09 22.32 64.59
N ARG A 700 15.76 22.58 64.53
CA ARG A 700 14.62 22.15 65.40
C ARG A 700 13.29 21.97 64.60
N SER A 701 12.20 21.65 65.28
CA SER A 701 10.89 21.19 64.74
C SER A 701 9.69 22.10 65.05
N GLY A 702 8.67 22.10 64.18
CA GLY A 702 7.27 22.52 64.42
C GLY A 702 6.49 22.55 63.09
N SER A 703 5.22 22.14 62.90
CA SER A 703 3.96 22.23 63.70
C SER A 703 3.38 23.65 63.76
N SER A 704 2.11 23.93 63.40
CA SER A 704 1.00 23.06 62.95
C SER A 704 -0.21 23.82 62.34
N SER A 705 -1.14 23.07 61.72
CA SER A 705 -2.61 23.19 61.83
C SER A 705 -3.42 24.42 61.34
N THR A 706 -4.56 24.12 60.68
CA THR A 706 -5.88 24.81 60.71
C THR A 706 -6.02 26.23 60.08
N ALA A 707 -7.17 26.63 59.50
CA ALA A 707 -8.40 25.91 59.10
C ALA A 707 -9.22 26.69 58.03
N THR A 708 -10.14 25.98 57.36
CA THR A 708 -11.34 26.49 56.63
C THR A 708 -12.39 27.08 57.60
N PRO A 709 -13.41 27.89 57.19
CA PRO A 709 -14.50 27.40 56.29
C PRO A 709 -15.35 28.45 55.50
N SER A 710 -16.30 27.92 54.68
CA SER A 710 -17.69 28.44 54.45
C SER A 710 -17.94 29.80 53.74
N ALA A 711 -19.06 30.09 53.06
CA ALA A 711 -20.05 29.36 52.21
C ALA A 711 -21.07 30.38 51.60
N GLY A 712 -21.97 29.95 50.70
CA GLY A 712 -23.13 30.73 50.16
C GLY A 712 -23.03 30.96 48.63
N GLU A 713 -23.91 30.44 47.75
CA GLU A 713 -25.36 30.73 47.50
C GLU A 713 -25.58 32.00 46.64
N GLY A 714 -26.43 32.04 45.58
CA GLY A 714 -27.34 31.03 44.97
C GLY A 714 -27.41 31.16 43.41
N ALA A 715 -28.10 30.31 42.65
CA ALA A 715 -29.57 30.19 42.44
C ALA A 715 -30.12 31.12 41.30
N GLU A 716 -31.21 30.90 40.53
CA GLU A 716 -32.12 29.76 40.13
C GLU A 716 -33.17 30.38 39.15
N VAL A 717 -33.76 29.84 38.04
CA VAL A 717 -33.63 28.70 37.09
C VAL A 717 -34.41 29.07 35.79
N LYS A 718 -34.19 28.39 34.64
CA LYS A 718 -35.22 27.83 33.68
C LYS A 718 -34.61 27.45 32.31
N GLY A 719 -34.93 26.33 31.65
CA GLY A 719 -35.64 25.12 32.13
C GLY A 719 -36.24 24.22 31.01
N LYS A 720 -36.48 22.93 31.34
CA LYS A 720 -37.28 21.88 30.62
C LYS A 720 -36.66 21.27 29.33
N VAL A 721 -36.87 19.98 28.98
CA VAL A 721 -37.46 18.81 29.70
C VAL A 721 -36.88 17.48 29.18
N VAL A 722 -36.98 16.39 29.96
CA VAL A 722 -36.40 15.05 29.66
C VAL A 722 -37.44 13.91 29.75
N VAL A 723 -37.39 12.96 28.80
CA VAL A 723 -38.02 11.61 28.86
C VAL A 723 -37.20 10.67 27.95
N LYS A 724 -36.83 9.42 28.26
CA LYS A 724 -36.59 8.65 29.51
C LYS A 724 -35.64 7.50 29.12
N LYS A 725 -34.85 6.96 30.06
CA LYS A 725 -34.23 5.62 29.90
C LYS A 725 -34.29 4.88 31.24
N VAL A 726 -34.80 3.65 31.24
CA VAL A 726 -35.02 2.85 32.46
C VAL A 726 -33.81 1.94 32.70
N ALA A 727 -33.40 1.80 33.95
CA ALA A 727 -32.32 0.93 34.37
C ALA A 727 -32.84 -0.32 35.09
N ALA A 728 -32.12 -1.43 34.93
CA ALA A 728 -32.19 -2.61 35.80
C ALA A 728 -30.76 -3.15 35.97
N GLY A 729 -30.38 -3.54 37.19
CA GLY A 729 -29.02 -3.98 37.50
C GLY A 729 -28.99 -5.20 38.41
N ALA A 730 -27.98 -6.06 38.23
CA ALA A 730 -27.81 -7.28 39.02
C ALA A 730 -26.33 -7.54 39.37
N LYS A 731 -26.01 -7.35 40.66
CA LYS A 731 -24.96 -8.00 41.48
C LYS A 731 -23.68 -8.55 40.78
N LYS A 732 -22.54 -7.89 41.00
CA LYS A 732 -21.23 -8.57 41.07
C LYS A 732 -21.16 -9.42 42.36
N ARG A 733 -20.51 -10.59 42.32
CA ARG A 733 -19.90 -11.23 43.51
C ARG A 733 -18.79 -12.22 43.12
N GLY A 734 -17.64 -12.10 43.79
CA GLY A 734 -16.72 -13.21 44.08
C GLY A 734 -15.82 -13.74 42.95
N LEU A 735 -14.59 -13.22 42.86
CA LEU A 735 -13.41 -14.04 42.52
C LEU A 735 -12.16 -13.43 43.17
N LYS A 736 -11.67 -14.10 44.22
CA LYS A 736 -10.30 -14.04 44.74
C LYS A 736 -9.74 -15.47 44.59
N ARG A 737 -8.43 -15.62 44.38
CA ARG A 737 -7.73 -16.87 44.00
C ARG A 737 -8.02 -17.33 42.57
N LEU A 738 -7.31 -16.76 41.60
CA LEU A 738 -5.94 -17.21 41.28
C LEU A 738 -5.06 -15.99 40.97
#